data_AF-D3EKF3-F1
#
_entry.id   AF-D3EKF3-F1
#
_cell.length_a   1.000
_cell.length_b   1.000
_cell.length_c   1.000
_cell.angle_alpha   90.00
_cell.angle_beta   90.00
_cell.angle_gamma   90.00
#
_symmetry.space_group_name_H-M   'P 1'
#
loop_
_entity.id
_entity.type
_entity.pdbx_description
1 polymer ?
#
loop_
_entity_poly.entity_id
_entity_poly.type
_entity_poly.pdbx_seq_one_letter_code
_entity_poly.pdbx_strand_id
1 'polypeptide(L)'
;MTMKNTLTLRNLYLFLCIVLLLLIGYKGIHIYQKIEAMTQAESLYAQKKLVQAEEWYQKARNNRSLLYKEDLLASRLQELAPITSMRESLSSLDHRLSQVGEAGDFSGFMNVYAELLEAEKKFSEQQGSLASYYDEIAAFYGIPDDVKRTFLQFIDLFTRRADELLEEQQYEDNSFKWNLLRIPDSFYGNEKQKDEKLLRLFQRYDEMVLTRLAGAGQYADLLNWSQSMGSEYASRSISAAWLNGKTDELVYAMLQRDVQREQPAVFAAHASGYRKYLERNERKNAEIMAYIQNEINRWVAAADGMVQSQNYEEAVALYVALSGYQDMSGKRQAAELAWTIHDPIRLFHMAGLKGSFSYVSGGGNRFGGLAYAIGVVEGSIIYLAVLNADETVQLFQNHDYPSDVAIHEVSVEESLSTEKNPVILVEGSAGTDLVFYSAYEARDSNLTPLFQFTAEGYQVLPDKSLLVTNLEGVSPDEIAIFERQGDQYGFTGYQVQYTDINIANIEGYPNEKVRFSVHIPQGGYGEVMAERNGYYIVLRGDLDFPAGSPTLIGTFNGEYQKREIPVSSQPPASPDPAEPETGQVDGDHLDETENPSDPVTSEEINPDDVQQDHSGSSESAASGQITKVPVIQVESIE
;
A
#
# COMPACT_ATOMS: atom_id res chain seq x y z
N MET A 1 -63.70 -80.93 58.42
CA MET A 1 -63.36 -81.26 59.83
C MET A 1 -62.01 -81.93 59.81
N THR A 2 -60.98 -81.18 60.21
CA THR A 2 -60.27 -81.34 61.51
C THR A 2 -59.15 -82.38 61.39
N MET A 3 -57.92 -81.90 61.16
CA MET A 3 -56.99 -81.43 62.19
C MET A 3 -56.31 -82.56 62.97
N LYS A 4 -54.98 -82.42 63.06
CA LYS A 4 -54.10 -82.76 64.18
C LYS A 4 -53.37 -84.11 64.14
N ASN A 5 -52.06 -83.95 63.99
CA ASN A 5 -51.01 -84.53 64.82
C ASN A 5 -50.81 -86.04 64.77
N THR A 6 -49.74 -86.43 64.09
CA THR A 6 -48.52 -86.99 64.71
C THR A 6 -47.58 -87.35 63.54
N LEU A 7 -46.61 -86.52 63.15
CA LEU A 7 -45.37 -86.35 63.94
C LEU A 7 -45.29 -87.36 65.07
N THR A 8 -45.29 -88.65 64.74
CA THR A 8 -44.85 -89.69 65.67
C THR A 8 -43.43 -89.32 66.01
N LEU A 9 -43.25 -88.87 67.25
CA LEU A 9 -42.02 -88.44 67.89
C LEU A 9 -40.81 -89.26 67.42
N ARG A 10 -41.01 -90.58 67.22
CA ARG A 10 -40.05 -91.56 66.70
C ARG A 10 -39.49 -91.27 65.29
N ASN A 11 -40.31 -90.89 64.31
CA ASN A 11 -39.82 -90.61 62.94
C ASN A 11 -39.14 -89.25 62.83
N LEU A 12 -39.61 -88.25 63.62
CA LEU A 12 -38.88 -87.00 63.82
C LEU A 12 -37.54 -87.27 64.50
N TYR A 13 -37.50 -88.12 65.54
CA TYR A 13 -36.25 -88.51 66.21
C TYR A 13 -35.28 -89.25 65.30
N LEU A 14 -35.76 -90.15 64.44
CA LEU A 14 -34.91 -90.85 63.46
C LEU A 14 -34.32 -89.90 62.42
N PHE A 15 -35.13 -89.00 61.87
CA PHE A 15 -34.65 -87.96 60.94
C PHE A 15 -33.67 -87.02 61.64
N LEU A 16 -33.99 -86.57 62.86
CA LEU A 16 -33.12 -85.73 63.67
C LEU A 16 -31.82 -86.45 64.02
N CYS A 17 -31.83 -87.76 64.26
CA CYS A 17 -30.63 -88.59 64.45
C CYS A 17 -29.76 -88.67 63.18
N ILE A 18 -30.36 -88.84 62.00
CA ILE A 18 -29.62 -88.86 60.73
C ILE A 18 -28.99 -87.49 60.46
N VAL A 19 -29.75 -86.40 60.66
CA VAL A 19 -29.22 -85.03 60.56
C VAL A 19 -28.12 -84.79 61.60
N LEU A 20 -28.28 -85.28 62.83
CA LEU A 20 -27.26 -85.18 63.88
C LEU A 20 -25.99 -85.94 63.50
N LEU A 21 -26.10 -87.14 62.93
CA LEU A 21 -24.95 -87.91 62.43
C LEU A 21 -24.24 -87.21 61.27
N LEU A 22 -24.99 -86.62 60.34
CA LEU A 22 -24.41 -85.83 59.25
C LEU A 22 -23.71 -84.58 59.77
N LEU A 23 -24.31 -83.87 60.75
CA LEU A 23 -23.68 -82.72 61.40
C LEU A 23 -22.43 -83.12 62.21
N ILE A 24 -22.42 -84.30 62.84
CA ILE A 24 -21.25 -84.84 63.52
C ILE A 24 -20.15 -85.19 62.52
N GLY A 25 -20.48 -85.83 61.39
CA GLY A 25 -19.53 -86.15 60.33
C GLY A 25 -18.94 -84.88 59.70
N TYR A 26 -19.79 -83.91 59.37
CA TYR A 26 -19.39 -82.59 58.89
C TYR A 26 -18.47 -81.86 59.88
N LYS A 27 -18.84 -81.84 61.16
CA LYS A 27 -18.01 -81.25 62.21
C LYS A 27 -16.69 -82.01 62.38
N GLY A 28 -16.69 -83.33 62.26
CA GLY A 28 -15.50 -84.17 62.32
C GLY A 28 -14.48 -83.85 61.22
N ILE A 29 -14.95 -83.63 59.98
CA ILE A 29 -14.09 -83.19 58.87
C ILE A 29 -13.48 -81.81 59.17
N HIS A 30 -14.28 -80.86 59.64
CA HIS A 30 -13.76 -79.53 60.00
C HIS A 30 -12.80 -79.56 61.19
N ILE A 31 -13.01 -80.44 62.17
CA ILE A 31 -12.07 -80.65 63.28
C ILE A 31 -10.73 -81.14 62.74
N TYR A 32 -10.76 -82.15 61.86
CA TYR A 32 -9.54 -82.69 61.24
C TYR A 32 -8.79 -81.60 60.47
N GLN A 33 -9.49 -80.83 59.62
CA GLN A 33 -8.91 -79.72 58.88
C GLN A 33 -8.29 -78.66 59.80
N LYS A 34 -8.88 -78.37 60.96
CA LYS A 34 -8.31 -77.41 61.92
C LYS A 34 -7.03 -77.92 62.56
N ILE A 35 -7.00 -79.19 62.95
CA ILE A 35 -5.82 -79.83 63.55
C ILE A 35 -4.69 -79.90 62.51
N GLU A 36 -5.00 -80.31 61.28
CA GLU A 36 -4.05 -80.36 60.18
C GLU A 36 -3.50 -78.97 59.85
N ALA A 37 -4.37 -77.96 59.74
CA ALA A 37 -3.94 -76.59 59.48
C ALA A 37 -3.00 -76.05 60.56
N MET A 38 -3.29 -76.33 61.83
CA MET A 38 -2.43 -75.91 62.94
C MET A 38 -1.08 -76.67 62.94
N THR A 39 -1.07 -77.97 62.64
CA THR A 39 0.16 -78.76 62.57
C THR A 39 1.06 -78.29 61.41
N GLN A 40 0.46 -78.00 60.25
CA GLN A 40 1.19 -77.49 59.10
C GLN A 40 1.71 -76.06 59.35
N ALA A 41 0.91 -75.18 59.98
CA ALA A 41 1.32 -73.83 60.35
C ALA A 41 2.54 -73.84 61.28
N GLU A 42 2.55 -74.67 62.32
CA GLU A 42 3.66 -74.80 63.27
C GLU A 42 4.92 -75.37 62.59
N SER A 43 4.78 -76.35 61.70
CA SER A 43 5.91 -76.89 60.92
C SER A 43 6.54 -75.81 60.03
N LEU A 44 5.72 -75.01 59.35
CA LEU A 44 6.19 -73.93 58.48
C LEU A 44 6.80 -72.78 59.29
N TYR A 45 6.22 -72.46 60.45
CA TYR A 45 6.76 -71.47 61.38
C TYR A 45 8.14 -71.90 61.89
N ALA A 46 8.31 -73.18 62.26
CA ALA A 46 9.60 -73.75 62.67
C ALA A 46 10.65 -73.72 61.55
N GLN A 47 10.23 -73.86 60.29
CA GLN A 47 11.08 -73.74 59.10
C GLN A 47 11.37 -72.28 58.70
N LYS A 48 10.91 -71.30 59.48
CA LYS A 48 10.99 -69.85 59.17
C LYS A 48 10.30 -69.45 57.86
N LYS A 49 9.36 -70.27 57.36
CA LYS A 49 8.52 -69.94 56.19
C LYS A 49 7.29 -69.16 56.68
N LEU A 50 7.52 -67.93 57.13
CA LEU A 50 6.53 -67.17 57.91
C LEU A 50 5.29 -66.78 57.10
N VAL A 51 5.43 -66.53 55.79
CA VAL A 51 4.29 -66.23 54.89
C VAL A 51 3.34 -67.42 54.77
N GLN A 52 3.90 -68.61 54.51
CA GLN A 52 3.10 -69.84 54.40
C GLN A 52 2.52 -70.23 55.78
N ALA A 53 3.28 -70.04 56.86
CA ALA A 53 2.79 -70.27 58.21
C ALA A 53 1.58 -69.38 58.55
N GLU A 54 1.63 -68.09 58.20
CA GLU A 54 0.52 -67.14 58.37
C GLU A 54 -0.74 -67.63 57.67
N GLU A 55 -0.65 -68.08 56.42
CA GLU A 55 -1.81 -68.58 55.66
C GLU A 55 -2.48 -69.76 56.36
N TRP A 56 -1.68 -70.71 56.87
CA TRP A 56 -2.18 -71.87 57.59
C TRP A 56 -2.74 -71.51 58.98
N TYR A 57 -2.16 -70.54 59.69
CA TYR A 57 -2.74 -70.00 60.92
C TYR A 57 -4.07 -69.28 60.66
N GLN A 58 -4.22 -68.50 59.58
CA GLN A 58 -5.50 -67.89 59.22
C GLN A 58 -6.55 -68.94 58.84
N LYS A 59 -6.18 -70.00 58.10
CA LYS A 59 -7.05 -71.15 57.82
C LYS A 59 -7.54 -71.81 59.12
N ALA A 60 -6.64 -71.99 60.10
CA ALA A 60 -6.99 -72.51 61.42
C ALA A 60 -7.92 -71.57 62.21
N ARG A 61 -7.70 -70.24 62.15
CA ARG A 61 -8.54 -69.21 62.79
C ARG A 61 -9.95 -69.12 62.20
N ASN A 62 -10.06 -69.19 60.88
CA ASN A 62 -11.35 -69.12 60.18
C ASN A 62 -12.22 -70.36 60.45
N ASN A 63 -11.61 -71.48 60.86
CA ASN A 63 -12.33 -72.68 61.26
C ASN A 63 -12.78 -72.59 62.73
N ARG A 64 -14.08 -72.30 62.93
CA ARG A 64 -14.70 -72.19 64.27
C ARG A 64 -15.27 -73.52 64.81
N SER A 65 -15.00 -74.66 64.16
CA SER A 65 -15.63 -75.94 64.52
C SER A 65 -15.18 -76.51 65.88
N LEU A 66 -13.99 -76.13 66.37
CA LEU A 66 -13.39 -76.56 67.62
C LEU A 66 -12.47 -75.48 68.19
N LEU A 67 -12.41 -75.35 69.51
CA LEU A 67 -11.39 -74.56 70.20
C LEU A 67 -10.14 -75.43 70.37
N TYR A 68 -9.13 -75.23 69.51
CA TYR A 68 -7.92 -76.04 69.50
C TYR A 68 -6.69 -75.14 69.52
N LYS A 69 -5.94 -75.17 70.63
CA LYS A 69 -4.74 -74.34 70.86
C LYS A 69 -4.96 -72.85 70.55
N GLU A 70 -6.12 -72.31 70.91
CA GLU A 70 -6.52 -70.93 70.55
C GLU A 70 -5.56 -69.87 71.10
N ASP A 71 -5.02 -70.05 72.32
CA ASP A 71 -4.05 -69.11 72.90
C ASP A 71 -2.73 -69.07 72.11
N LEU A 72 -2.25 -70.25 71.66
CA LEU A 72 -1.05 -70.35 70.84
C LEU A 72 -1.30 -69.77 69.45
N LEU A 73 -2.46 -70.06 68.84
CA LEU A 73 -2.89 -69.50 67.57
C LEU A 73 -2.97 -67.97 67.63
N ALA A 74 -3.58 -67.42 68.69
CA ALA A 74 -3.67 -65.98 68.89
C ALA A 74 -2.29 -65.33 69.08
N SER A 75 -1.41 -65.95 69.88
CA SER A 75 -0.04 -65.48 70.08
C SER A 75 0.76 -65.49 68.77
N ARG A 76 0.68 -66.57 67.98
CA ARG A 76 1.40 -66.69 66.71
C ARG A 76 0.88 -65.73 65.65
N LEU A 77 -0.43 -65.50 65.58
CA LEU A 77 -1.00 -64.48 64.70
C LEU A 77 -0.67 -63.06 65.13
N GLN A 78 -0.51 -62.80 66.43
CA GLN A 78 -0.03 -61.51 66.92
C GLN A 78 1.43 -61.26 66.53
N GLU A 79 2.29 -62.28 66.59
CA GLU A 79 3.67 -62.21 66.11
C GLU A 79 3.76 -62.03 64.58
N LEU A 80 2.85 -62.66 63.82
CA LEU A 80 2.76 -62.57 62.37
C LEU A 80 1.90 -61.38 61.87
N ALA A 81 1.47 -60.49 62.78
CA ALA A 81 0.63 -59.34 62.44
C ALA A 81 1.25 -58.43 61.36
N PRO A 82 2.58 -58.15 61.34
CA PRO A 82 3.19 -57.39 60.25
C PRO A 82 3.06 -58.06 58.88
N ILE A 83 3.22 -59.39 58.80
CA ILE A 83 3.07 -60.17 57.57
C ILE A 83 1.61 -60.20 57.11
N THR A 84 0.68 -60.33 58.06
CA THR A 84 -0.77 -60.26 57.78
C THR A 84 -1.14 -58.90 57.18
N SER A 85 -0.68 -57.81 57.81
CA SER A 85 -0.93 -56.44 57.35
C SER A 85 -0.34 -56.17 55.96
N MET A 86 0.88 -56.67 55.70
CA MET A 86 1.52 -56.60 54.38
C MET A 86 0.72 -57.35 53.31
N ARG A 87 0.25 -58.56 53.63
CA ARG A 87 -0.51 -59.40 52.70
C ARG A 87 -1.87 -58.80 52.35
N GLU A 88 -2.58 -58.23 53.32
CA GLU A 88 -3.84 -57.52 53.09
C GLU A 88 -3.63 -56.26 52.25
N SER A 89 -2.58 -55.49 52.53
CA SER A 89 -2.22 -54.30 51.77
C SER A 89 -1.87 -54.64 50.32
N LEU A 90 -1.00 -55.63 50.09
CA LEU A 90 -0.58 -56.03 48.75
C LEU A 90 -1.72 -56.69 47.95
N SER A 91 -2.58 -57.49 48.59
CA SER A 91 -3.77 -58.05 47.92
C SER A 91 -4.76 -56.95 47.47
N SER A 92 -4.95 -55.92 48.30
CA SER A 92 -5.79 -54.78 47.95
C SER A 92 -5.20 -53.97 46.79
N LEU A 93 -3.88 -53.74 46.83
CA LEU A 93 -3.16 -53.05 45.76
C LEU A 93 -3.17 -53.83 44.45
N ASP A 94 -2.93 -55.14 44.51
CA ASP A 94 -3.00 -56.05 43.36
C ASP A 94 -4.38 -56.00 42.66
N HIS A 95 -5.46 -56.10 43.45
CA HIS A 95 -6.82 -56.03 42.90
C HIS A 95 -7.09 -54.68 42.23
N ARG A 96 -6.64 -53.58 42.85
CA ARG A 96 -6.81 -52.23 42.30
C ARG A 96 -5.95 -51.98 41.07
N LEU A 97 -4.70 -52.46 41.06
CA LEU A 97 -3.78 -52.40 39.91
C LEU A 97 -4.37 -53.14 38.72
N SER A 98 -4.89 -54.35 38.95
CA SER A 98 -5.56 -55.13 37.92
C SER A 98 -6.78 -54.40 37.37
N GLN A 99 -7.63 -53.85 38.24
CA GLN A 99 -8.84 -53.13 37.82
C GLN A 99 -8.52 -51.90 36.94
N VAL A 100 -7.57 -51.06 37.35
CA VAL A 100 -7.22 -49.85 36.60
C VAL A 100 -6.39 -50.18 35.34
N GLY A 101 -5.61 -51.25 35.37
CA GLY A 101 -4.89 -51.78 34.20
C GLY A 101 -5.85 -52.30 33.13
N GLU A 102 -6.83 -53.14 33.49
CA GLU A 102 -7.85 -53.66 32.58
C GLU A 102 -8.75 -52.56 31.99
N ALA A 103 -9.05 -51.52 32.79
CA ALA A 103 -9.82 -50.38 32.33
C ALA A 103 -9.04 -49.44 31.40
N GLY A 104 -7.72 -49.61 31.25
CA GLY A 104 -6.86 -48.71 30.49
C GLY A 104 -6.73 -47.31 31.11
N ASP A 105 -7.05 -47.14 32.40
CA ASP A 105 -6.95 -45.87 33.10
C ASP A 105 -5.50 -45.63 33.55
N PHE A 106 -4.70 -45.00 32.69
CA PHE A 106 -3.30 -44.71 32.98
C PHE A 106 -3.10 -43.84 34.22
N SER A 107 -3.97 -42.83 34.43
CA SER A 107 -3.82 -41.93 35.59
C SER A 107 -4.17 -42.67 36.88
N GLY A 108 -5.25 -43.46 36.87
CA GLY A 108 -5.59 -44.37 37.96
C GLY A 108 -4.47 -45.36 38.26
N PHE A 109 -3.90 -45.99 37.23
CA PHE A 109 -2.78 -46.92 37.36
C PHE A 109 -1.55 -46.27 37.99
N MET A 110 -1.15 -45.07 37.53
CA MET A 110 -0.02 -44.35 38.12
C MET A 110 -0.23 -44.01 39.59
N ASN A 111 -1.46 -43.72 40.01
CA ASN A 111 -1.77 -43.43 41.42
C ASN A 111 -1.63 -44.69 42.28
N VAL A 112 -2.20 -45.83 41.85
CA VAL A 112 -2.08 -47.09 42.59
C VAL A 112 -0.64 -47.60 42.59
N TYR A 113 0.11 -47.39 41.51
CA TYR A 113 1.54 -47.72 41.44
C TYR A 113 2.37 -46.86 42.41
N ALA A 114 2.04 -45.58 42.58
CA ALA A 114 2.69 -44.75 43.61
C ALA A 114 2.41 -45.27 45.02
N GLU A 115 1.17 -45.67 45.32
CA GLU A 115 0.82 -46.30 46.60
C GLU A 115 1.57 -47.63 46.82
N LEU A 116 1.82 -48.41 45.75
CA LEU A 116 2.63 -49.62 45.81
C LEU A 116 4.09 -49.30 46.19
N LEU A 117 4.69 -48.27 45.60
CA LEU A 117 6.05 -47.82 45.95
C LEU A 117 6.13 -47.29 47.38
N GLU A 118 5.10 -46.59 47.85
CA GLU A 118 5.01 -46.15 49.26
C GLU A 118 4.90 -47.34 50.22
N ALA A 119 4.13 -48.38 49.85
CA ALA A 119 4.04 -49.61 50.61
C ALA A 119 5.40 -50.33 50.67
N GLU A 120 6.09 -50.46 49.53
CA GLU A 120 7.45 -51.02 49.45
C GLU A 120 8.41 -50.28 50.39
N LYS A 121 8.43 -48.95 50.34
CA LYS A 121 9.26 -48.11 51.21
C LYS A 121 8.92 -48.32 52.69
N LYS A 122 7.63 -48.30 53.03
CA LYS A 122 7.16 -48.50 54.41
C LYS A 122 7.59 -49.85 54.97
N PHE A 123 7.49 -50.92 54.18
CA PHE A 123 7.80 -52.28 54.63
C PHE A 123 9.30 -52.60 54.57
N SER A 124 10.09 -51.89 53.76
CA SER A 124 11.55 -52.00 53.74
C SER A 124 12.24 -51.23 54.88
N GLU A 125 11.69 -50.10 55.33
CA GLU A 125 12.20 -49.32 56.47
C GLU A 125 11.92 -49.98 57.84
N GLN A 126 10.88 -50.81 57.94
CA GLN A 126 10.51 -51.55 59.15
C GLN A 126 11.30 -52.86 59.30
N GLN A 127 12.55 -52.76 59.75
CA GLN A 127 13.44 -53.86 60.18
C GLN A 127 13.84 -54.86 59.06
N GLY A 128 15.14 -54.88 58.73
CA GLY A 128 15.75 -55.65 57.63
C GLY A 128 15.61 -57.18 57.63
N SER A 129 14.78 -57.78 58.50
CA SER A 129 14.35 -59.18 58.41
C SER A 129 12.99 -59.36 57.71
N LEU A 130 12.19 -58.30 57.57
CA LEU A 130 10.86 -58.36 56.93
C LEU A 130 10.85 -57.99 55.45
N ALA A 131 11.88 -57.28 54.97
CA ALA A 131 12.01 -56.85 53.57
C ALA A 131 11.97 -58.04 52.59
N SER A 132 12.62 -59.17 52.91
CA SER A 132 12.59 -60.35 52.04
C SER A 132 11.21 -61.00 51.92
N TYR A 133 10.32 -60.81 52.91
CA TYR A 133 8.95 -61.31 52.82
C TYR A 133 8.06 -60.40 51.97
N TYR A 134 8.40 -59.13 51.80
CA TYR A 134 7.70 -58.26 50.85
C TYR A 134 7.84 -58.81 49.43
N ASP A 135 9.06 -59.09 49.00
CA ASP A 135 9.33 -59.65 47.67
C ASP A 135 8.64 -61.01 47.48
N GLU A 136 8.64 -61.87 48.50
CA GLU A 136 7.96 -63.16 48.48
C GLU A 136 6.43 -63.01 48.31
N ILE A 137 5.80 -62.09 49.06
CA ILE A 137 4.35 -61.86 49.01
C ILE A 137 3.95 -61.15 47.70
N ALA A 138 4.74 -60.16 47.27
CA ALA A 138 4.50 -59.45 46.01
C ALA A 138 4.60 -60.41 44.81
N ALA A 139 5.60 -61.29 44.81
CA ALA A 139 5.74 -62.35 43.79
C ALA A 139 4.61 -63.39 43.87
N PHE A 140 4.13 -63.73 45.07
CA PHE A 140 2.99 -64.63 45.23
C PHE A 140 1.71 -64.10 44.55
N TYR A 141 1.47 -62.79 44.63
CA TYR A 141 0.36 -62.15 43.93
C TYR A 141 0.66 -61.83 42.45
N GLY A 142 1.89 -62.02 41.98
CA GLY A 142 2.26 -61.71 40.59
C GLY A 142 2.41 -60.22 40.29
N ILE A 143 2.40 -59.36 41.31
CA ILE A 143 2.40 -57.88 41.17
C ILE A 143 3.55 -57.38 40.27
N PRO A 144 4.81 -57.82 40.42
CA PRO A 144 5.90 -57.32 39.57
C PRO A 144 5.70 -57.62 38.07
N ASP A 145 5.21 -58.81 37.75
CA ASP A 145 4.96 -59.22 36.37
C ASP A 145 3.74 -58.49 35.78
N ASP A 146 2.70 -58.27 36.59
CA ASP A 146 1.49 -57.55 36.18
C ASP A 146 1.75 -56.06 35.96
N VAL A 147 2.51 -55.43 36.85
CA VAL A 147 2.95 -54.04 36.68
C VAL A 147 3.79 -53.90 35.42
N LYS A 148 4.77 -54.78 35.21
CA LYS A 148 5.61 -54.78 34.01
C LYS A 148 4.80 -54.97 32.73
N ARG A 149 3.91 -55.96 32.71
CA ARG A 149 3.02 -56.23 31.57
C ARG A 149 2.15 -55.02 31.25
N THR A 150 1.54 -54.41 32.27
CA THR A 150 0.63 -53.26 32.10
C THR A 150 1.37 -52.02 31.61
N PHE A 151 2.57 -51.73 32.13
CA PHE A 151 3.39 -50.63 31.61
C PHE A 151 3.80 -50.86 30.15
N LEU A 152 4.18 -52.08 29.76
CA LEU A 152 4.49 -52.41 28.37
C LEU A 152 3.27 -52.23 27.46
N GLN A 153 2.07 -52.57 27.94
CA GLN A 153 0.81 -52.31 27.22
C GLN A 153 0.54 -50.81 27.06
N PHE A 154 0.76 -50.00 28.10
CA PHE A 154 0.62 -48.54 27.98
C PHE A 154 1.64 -47.92 27.03
N ILE A 155 2.88 -48.41 27.02
CA ILE A 155 3.90 -47.96 26.04
C ILE A 155 3.43 -48.25 24.61
N ASP A 156 2.94 -49.46 24.35
CA ASP A 156 2.40 -49.84 23.03
C ASP A 156 1.18 -48.97 22.65
N LEU A 157 0.24 -48.81 23.58
CA LEU A 157 -0.96 -47.99 23.39
C LEU A 157 -0.64 -46.55 23.02
N PHE A 158 0.23 -45.89 23.78
CA PHE A 158 0.58 -44.49 23.52
C PHE A 158 1.44 -44.32 22.26
N THR A 159 2.28 -45.30 21.94
CA THR A 159 3.05 -45.29 20.68
C THR A 159 2.11 -45.43 19.48
N ARG A 160 1.15 -46.36 19.54
CA ARG A 160 0.13 -46.51 18.50
C ARG A 160 -0.78 -45.29 18.37
N ARG A 161 -1.18 -44.69 19.50
CA ARG A 161 -1.99 -43.47 19.47
C ARG A 161 -1.27 -42.33 18.73
N ALA A 162 0.06 -42.26 18.81
CA ALA A 162 0.84 -41.32 18.01
C ALA A 162 0.61 -41.52 16.50
N ASP A 163 0.72 -42.76 16.01
CA ASP A 163 0.49 -43.07 14.59
C ASP A 163 -0.99 -42.83 14.19
N GLU A 164 -1.96 -43.19 15.04
CA GLU A 164 -3.40 -42.96 14.81
C GLU A 164 -3.73 -41.46 14.71
N LEU A 165 -3.20 -40.63 15.62
CA LEU A 165 -3.41 -39.16 15.60
C LEU A 165 -2.85 -38.53 14.32
N LEU A 166 -1.75 -39.07 13.81
CA LEU A 166 -1.22 -38.65 12.51
C LEU A 166 -2.24 -38.98 11.42
N GLU A 167 -2.66 -40.24 11.30
CA GLU A 167 -3.64 -40.69 10.29
C GLU A 167 -4.96 -39.91 10.33
N GLU A 168 -5.48 -39.64 11.53
CA GLU A 168 -6.71 -38.88 11.78
C GLU A 168 -6.54 -37.36 11.62
N GLN A 169 -5.30 -36.88 11.46
CA GLN A 169 -4.93 -35.45 11.39
C GLN A 169 -5.35 -34.64 12.63
N GLN A 170 -5.38 -35.29 13.80
CA GLN A 170 -5.74 -34.67 15.08
C GLN A 170 -4.49 -34.26 15.86
N TYR A 171 -3.89 -33.13 15.52
CA TYR A 171 -2.57 -32.75 16.05
C TYR A 171 -2.58 -32.01 17.40
N GLU A 172 -3.76 -31.71 17.94
CA GLU A 172 -3.93 -30.97 19.21
C GLU A 172 -3.69 -31.85 20.43
N ASP A 173 -4.04 -33.15 20.37
CA ASP A 173 -3.84 -34.07 21.48
C ASP A 173 -2.40 -34.62 21.49
N ASN A 174 -1.57 -34.06 22.38
CA ASN A 174 -0.19 -34.53 22.60
C ASN A 174 -0.03 -35.24 23.95
N SER A 175 -1.13 -35.65 24.57
CA SER A 175 -1.13 -36.29 25.90
C SER A 175 -0.32 -37.58 25.94
N PHE A 176 -0.28 -38.33 24.83
CA PHE A 176 0.49 -39.58 24.72
C PHE A 176 1.99 -39.36 25.03
N LYS A 177 2.58 -38.24 24.59
CA LYS A 177 3.99 -37.91 24.86
C LYS A 177 4.23 -37.75 26.35
N TRP A 178 3.37 -36.97 26.98
CA TRP A 178 3.49 -36.63 28.40
C TRP A 178 3.22 -37.86 29.29
N ASN A 179 2.31 -38.74 28.87
CA ASN A 179 2.07 -40.00 29.55
C ASN A 179 3.26 -40.97 29.43
N LEU A 180 3.88 -41.07 28.25
CA LEU A 180 5.09 -41.89 28.05
C LEU A 180 6.25 -41.46 28.97
N LEU A 181 6.43 -40.15 29.17
CA LEU A 181 7.44 -39.62 30.08
C LEU A 181 7.19 -39.97 31.55
N ARG A 182 5.93 -40.19 31.96
CA ARG A 182 5.57 -40.54 33.35
C ARG A 182 5.89 -42.00 33.69
N ILE A 183 6.05 -42.86 32.68
CA ILE A 183 6.40 -44.28 32.90
C ILE A 183 7.86 -44.38 33.40
N PRO A 184 8.14 -45.17 34.46
CA PRO A 184 9.50 -45.30 35.00
C PRO A 184 10.51 -45.80 33.97
N ASP A 185 11.77 -45.37 34.11
CA ASP A 185 12.86 -45.67 33.19
C ASP A 185 13.26 -47.15 33.18
N SER A 186 13.04 -47.86 34.29
CA SER A 186 13.22 -49.31 34.42
C SER A 186 12.45 -50.12 33.36
N PHE A 187 11.31 -49.61 32.87
CA PHE A 187 10.51 -50.26 31.83
C PHE A 187 11.01 -49.99 30.41
N TYR A 188 11.92 -49.01 30.24
CA TYR A 188 12.60 -48.72 28.98
C TYR A 188 14.02 -49.30 28.92
N GLY A 189 14.51 -49.77 30.07
CA GLY A 189 15.79 -50.42 30.32
C GLY A 189 16.71 -49.60 31.23
N ASN A 190 16.79 -48.29 31.01
CA ASN A 190 17.40 -47.28 31.90
C ASN A 190 17.03 -45.87 31.41
N GLU A 191 17.33 -44.86 32.22
CA GLU A 191 17.09 -43.44 31.91
C GLU A 191 17.59 -43.03 30.52
N LYS A 192 18.85 -43.34 30.17
CA LYS A 192 19.41 -43.01 28.86
C LYS A 192 18.64 -43.65 27.71
N GLN A 193 18.24 -44.92 27.85
CA GLN A 193 17.46 -45.63 26.83
C GLN A 193 16.03 -45.10 26.72
N LYS A 194 15.42 -44.68 27.83
CA LYS A 194 14.11 -44.01 27.83
C LYS A 194 14.20 -42.72 27.01
N ASP A 195 15.13 -41.85 27.35
CA ASP A 195 15.28 -40.56 26.69
C ASP A 195 15.55 -40.73 25.19
N GLU A 196 16.47 -41.62 24.82
CA GLU A 196 16.81 -41.87 23.41
C GLU A 196 15.60 -42.39 22.61
N LYS A 197 14.81 -43.32 23.17
CA LYS A 197 13.62 -43.87 22.50
C LYS A 197 12.50 -42.83 22.39
N LEU A 198 12.20 -42.13 23.48
CA LEU A 198 11.10 -41.17 23.52
C LEU A 198 11.40 -39.93 22.68
N LEU A 199 12.61 -39.36 22.77
CA LEU A 199 12.96 -38.20 21.96
C LEU A 199 12.95 -38.53 20.45
N ARG A 200 13.39 -39.73 20.05
CA ARG A 200 13.26 -40.17 18.65
C ARG A 200 11.82 -40.29 18.20
N LEU A 201 10.95 -40.87 19.03
CA LEU A 201 9.52 -40.98 18.74
C LEU A 201 8.89 -39.59 18.59
N PHE A 202 9.18 -38.68 19.52
CA PHE A 202 8.65 -37.33 19.53
C PHE A 202 9.14 -36.52 18.33
N GLN A 203 10.44 -36.59 18.02
CA GLN A 203 11.01 -35.96 16.83
C GLN A 203 10.32 -36.45 15.55
N ARG A 204 10.22 -37.77 15.36
CA ARG A 204 9.56 -38.35 14.17
C ARG A 204 8.11 -37.88 14.04
N TYR A 205 7.36 -37.88 15.13
CA TYR A 205 5.98 -37.42 15.16
C TYR A 205 5.90 -35.94 14.76
N ASP A 206 6.68 -35.08 15.42
CA ASP A 206 6.65 -33.63 15.22
C ASP A 206 7.02 -33.23 13.80
N GLU A 207 8.11 -33.81 13.27
CA GLU A 207 8.55 -33.55 11.91
C GLU A 207 7.48 -33.99 10.89
N MET A 208 6.74 -35.07 11.16
CA MET A 208 5.68 -35.53 10.28
C MET A 208 4.43 -34.65 10.35
N VAL A 209 4.05 -34.14 11.53
CA VAL A 209 2.99 -33.13 11.67
C VAL A 209 3.34 -31.88 10.85
N LEU A 210 4.53 -31.31 11.08
CA LEU A 210 4.98 -30.13 10.34
C LEU A 210 5.00 -30.37 8.83
N THR A 211 5.50 -31.52 8.39
CA THR A 211 5.56 -31.88 6.97
C THR A 211 4.17 -32.00 6.34
N ARG A 212 3.19 -32.55 7.07
CA ARG A 212 1.79 -32.65 6.59
C ARG A 212 1.13 -31.28 6.49
N LEU A 213 1.31 -30.42 7.50
CA LEU A 213 0.80 -29.04 7.47
C LEU A 213 1.41 -28.25 6.30
N ALA A 214 2.71 -28.36 6.07
CA ALA A 214 3.38 -27.75 4.93
C ALA A 214 2.86 -28.28 3.58
N GLY A 215 2.70 -29.61 3.48
CA GLY A 215 2.18 -30.28 2.29
C GLY A 215 0.75 -29.88 1.94
N ALA A 216 -0.08 -29.62 2.96
CA ALA A 216 -1.43 -29.10 2.80
C ALA A 216 -1.49 -27.59 2.52
N GLY A 217 -0.35 -26.88 2.54
CA GLY A 217 -0.29 -25.43 2.36
C GLY A 217 -0.78 -24.63 3.57
N GLN A 218 -0.93 -25.27 4.74
CA GLN A 218 -1.41 -24.64 5.97
C GLN A 218 -0.27 -23.91 6.70
N TYR A 219 0.26 -22.86 6.07
CA TYR A 219 1.45 -22.14 6.55
C TYR A 219 1.28 -21.55 7.97
N ALA A 220 0.14 -20.88 8.21
CA ALA A 220 -0.14 -20.28 9.51
C ALA A 220 -0.27 -21.35 10.61
N ASP A 221 -0.96 -22.45 10.33
CA ASP A 221 -1.14 -23.55 11.27
C ASP A 221 0.20 -24.22 11.59
N LEU A 222 1.07 -24.40 10.60
CA LEU A 222 2.44 -24.90 10.79
C LEU A 222 3.21 -24.05 11.81
N LEU A 223 3.24 -22.73 11.63
CA LEU A 223 3.97 -21.82 12.52
C LEU A 223 3.36 -21.79 13.93
N ASN A 224 2.03 -21.78 14.02
CA ASN A 224 1.32 -21.78 15.30
C ASN A 224 1.51 -23.10 16.06
N TRP A 225 1.44 -24.24 15.37
CA TRP A 225 1.66 -25.56 15.96
C TRP A 225 3.12 -25.70 16.43
N SER A 226 4.09 -25.28 15.61
CA SER A 226 5.50 -25.26 16.01
C SER A 226 5.73 -24.41 17.26
N GLN A 227 5.12 -23.24 17.35
CA GLN A 227 5.22 -22.39 18.55
C GLN A 227 4.60 -23.06 19.79
N SER A 228 3.38 -23.61 19.65
CA SER A 228 2.66 -24.26 20.75
C SER A 228 3.46 -25.44 21.28
N MET A 229 3.91 -26.32 20.38
CA MET A 229 4.69 -27.51 20.73
C MET A 229 6.04 -27.14 21.36
N GLY A 230 6.72 -26.11 20.83
CA GLY A 230 7.95 -25.59 21.42
C GLY A 230 7.75 -25.11 22.86
N SER A 231 6.63 -24.44 23.13
CA SER A 231 6.25 -23.99 24.47
C SER A 231 5.98 -25.16 25.42
N GLU A 232 5.30 -26.21 24.93
CA GLU A 232 5.05 -27.42 25.71
C GLU A 232 6.34 -28.14 26.12
N TYR A 233 7.32 -28.27 25.21
CA TYR A 233 8.63 -28.83 25.53
C TYR A 233 9.41 -27.96 26.52
N ALA A 234 9.43 -26.64 26.30
CA ALA A 234 10.12 -25.71 27.19
C ALA A 234 9.58 -25.76 28.62
N SER A 235 8.26 -25.82 28.79
CA SER A 235 7.61 -25.93 30.11
C SER A 235 7.98 -27.21 30.88
N ARG A 236 8.47 -28.24 30.17
CA ARG A 236 8.92 -29.53 30.71
C ARG A 236 10.44 -29.67 30.70
N SER A 237 11.18 -28.59 30.41
CA SER A 237 12.64 -28.58 30.31
C SER A 237 13.22 -29.59 29.31
N ILE A 238 12.48 -29.88 28.24
CA ILE A 238 12.95 -30.75 27.14
C ILE A 238 13.47 -29.88 25.99
N SER A 239 14.67 -30.17 25.51
CA SER A 239 15.24 -29.48 24.35
C SER A 239 14.70 -30.09 23.06
N ALA A 240 13.94 -29.30 22.29
CA ALA A 240 13.32 -29.70 21.02
C ALA A 240 13.94 -28.97 19.81
N ALA A 241 15.25 -29.06 19.64
CA ALA A 241 15.97 -28.36 18.57
C ALA A 241 15.49 -28.77 17.15
N TRP A 242 15.01 -30.01 16.98
CA TRP A 242 14.48 -30.51 15.70
C TRP A 242 13.28 -29.70 15.21
N LEU A 243 12.44 -29.20 16.12
CA LEU A 243 11.23 -28.46 15.78
C LEU A 243 11.57 -27.16 15.06
N ASN A 244 12.54 -26.43 15.61
CA ASN A 244 13.04 -25.19 15.03
C ASN A 244 13.70 -25.42 13.67
N GLY A 245 14.58 -26.43 13.57
CA GLY A 245 15.26 -26.78 12.33
C GLY A 245 14.28 -27.18 11.22
N LYS A 246 13.28 -28.01 11.55
CA LYS A 246 12.29 -28.47 10.59
C LYS A 246 11.33 -27.38 10.15
N THR A 247 10.89 -26.51 11.07
CA THR A 247 10.06 -25.35 10.72
C THR A 247 10.80 -24.42 9.77
N ASP A 248 12.07 -24.09 10.05
CA ASP A 248 12.87 -23.23 9.20
C ASP A 248 13.08 -23.85 7.80
N GLU A 249 13.36 -25.15 7.72
CA GLU A 249 13.48 -25.91 6.45
C GLU A 249 12.20 -25.81 5.61
N LEU A 250 11.04 -26.08 6.22
CA LEU A 250 9.76 -26.10 5.52
C LEU A 250 9.32 -24.68 5.10
N VAL A 251 9.52 -23.68 5.95
CA VAL A 251 9.27 -22.28 5.62
C VAL A 251 10.10 -21.86 4.42
N TYR A 252 11.40 -22.17 4.43
CA TYR A 252 12.28 -21.83 3.33
C TYR A 252 11.83 -22.49 2.02
N ALA A 253 11.47 -23.78 2.05
CA ALA A 253 10.95 -24.48 0.88
C ALA A 253 9.62 -23.88 0.37
N MET A 254 8.73 -23.46 1.25
CA MET A 254 7.47 -22.81 0.87
C MET A 254 7.71 -21.43 0.23
N LEU A 255 8.60 -20.61 0.80
CA LEU A 255 8.99 -19.32 0.23
C LEU A 255 9.63 -19.49 -1.16
N GLN A 256 10.53 -20.47 -1.33
CA GLN A 256 11.12 -20.78 -2.64
C GLN A 256 10.05 -21.17 -3.67
N ARG A 257 9.04 -21.95 -3.26
CA ARG A 257 7.93 -22.32 -4.13
C ARG A 257 7.08 -21.12 -4.54
N ASP A 258 6.84 -20.18 -3.63
CA ASP A 258 6.06 -18.96 -3.94
C ASP A 258 6.80 -18.10 -4.98
N VAL A 259 8.14 -18.01 -4.87
CA VAL A 259 8.99 -17.37 -5.88
C VAL A 259 8.93 -18.10 -7.23
N GLN A 260 9.10 -19.42 -7.24
CA GLN A 260 9.07 -20.22 -8.46
C GLN A 260 7.73 -20.13 -9.20
N ARG A 261 6.64 -19.88 -8.47
CA ARG A 261 5.28 -19.71 -9.01
C ARG A 261 4.92 -18.26 -9.32
N GLU A 262 5.85 -17.33 -9.15
CA GLU A 262 5.63 -15.90 -9.33
C GLU A 262 4.43 -15.37 -8.53
N GLN A 263 4.36 -15.76 -7.23
CA GLN A 263 3.28 -15.37 -6.32
C GLN A 263 3.76 -14.35 -5.28
N PRO A 264 4.00 -13.07 -5.66
CA PRO A 264 4.57 -12.06 -4.77
C PRO A 264 3.71 -11.77 -3.54
N ALA A 265 2.38 -11.79 -3.69
CA ALA A 265 1.46 -11.55 -2.57
C ALA A 265 1.52 -12.67 -1.51
N VAL A 266 1.58 -13.93 -1.96
CA VAL A 266 1.68 -15.11 -1.09
C VAL A 266 3.03 -15.11 -0.38
N PHE A 267 4.11 -14.85 -1.12
CA PHE A 267 5.44 -14.73 -0.54
C PHE A 267 5.51 -13.64 0.52
N ALA A 268 4.99 -12.43 0.23
CA ALA A 268 4.99 -11.31 1.18
C ALA A 268 4.23 -11.67 2.47
N ALA A 269 3.10 -12.37 2.35
CA ALA A 269 2.34 -12.86 3.50
C ALA A 269 3.12 -13.91 4.31
N HIS A 270 3.71 -14.91 3.65
CA HIS A 270 4.53 -15.94 4.31
C HIS A 270 5.76 -15.34 5.00
N ALA A 271 6.47 -14.43 4.33
CA ALA A 271 7.62 -13.71 4.87
C ALA A 271 7.25 -12.90 6.12
N SER A 272 6.14 -12.18 6.07
CA SER A 272 5.61 -11.42 7.22
C SER A 272 5.23 -12.35 8.38
N GLY A 273 4.59 -13.48 8.08
CA GLY A 273 4.27 -14.53 9.05
C GLY A 273 5.50 -15.14 9.72
N TYR A 274 6.56 -15.43 8.95
CA TYR A 274 7.80 -15.97 9.49
C TYR A 274 8.54 -14.97 10.38
N ARG A 275 8.62 -13.70 9.96
CA ARG A 275 9.19 -12.62 10.78
C ARG A 275 8.50 -12.54 12.15
N LYS A 276 7.17 -12.54 12.16
CA LYS A 276 6.38 -12.57 13.41
C LYS A 276 6.60 -13.84 14.22
N TYR A 277 6.74 -15.00 13.57
CA TYR A 277 7.06 -16.26 14.25
C TYR A 277 8.43 -16.19 14.93
N LEU A 278 9.47 -15.69 14.25
CA LEU A 278 10.80 -15.52 14.83
C LEU A 278 10.77 -14.55 16.03
N GLU A 279 10.09 -13.41 15.89
CA GLU A 279 9.91 -12.43 16.97
C GLU A 279 9.23 -13.04 18.20
N ARG A 280 8.09 -13.75 18.02
CA ARG A 280 7.34 -14.39 19.11
C ARG A 280 8.14 -15.46 19.85
N ASN A 281 9.08 -16.11 19.17
CA ASN A 281 9.92 -17.16 19.76
C ASN A 281 11.30 -16.62 20.19
N GLU A 282 11.53 -15.31 20.12
CA GLU A 282 12.82 -14.66 20.42
C GLU A 282 14.01 -15.25 19.62
N ARG A 283 13.72 -15.71 18.40
CA ARG A 283 14.69 -16.35 17.50
C ARG A 283 15.14 -15.41 16.40
N LYS A 284 16.31 -15.71 15.83
CA LYS A 284 16.83 -15.06 14.63
C LYS A 284 17.27 -16.12 13.62
N ASN A 285 16.95 -15.89 12.36
CA ASN A 285 17.46 -16.68 11.25
C ASN A 285 17.90 -15.72 10.13
N ALA A 286 19.18 -15.32 10.16
CA ALA A 286 19.70 -14.30 9.26
C ALA A 286 19.71 -14.75 7.79
N GLU A 287 19.89 -16.05 7.53
CA GLU A 287 19.93 -16.62 6.19
C GLU A 287 18.57 -16.51 5.49
N ILE A 288 17.50 -17.01 6.12
CA ILE A 288 16.15 -16.94 5.55
C ILE A 288 15.67 -15.48 5.46
N MET A 289 15.98 -14.64 6.46
CA MET A 289 15.63 -13.22 6.40
C MET A 289 16.36 -12.47 5.29
N ALA A 290 17.63 -12.78 5.03
CA ALA A 290 18.37 -12.21 3.90
C ALA A 290 17.78 -12.67 2.56
N TYR A 291 17.40 -13.94 2.44
CA TYR A 291 16.70 -14.45 1.26
C TYR A 291 15.37 -13.71 1.03
N ILE A 292 14.54 -13.56 2.07
CA ILE A 292 13.29 -12.79 2.01
C ILE A 292 13.55 -11.38 1.49
N GLN A 293 14.53 -10.67 2.06
CA GLN A 293 14.80 -9.30 1.67
C GLN A 293 15.29 -9.18 0.22
N ASN A 294 16.12 -10.11 -0.24
CA ASN A 294 16.61 -10.13 -1.62
C ASN A 294 15.47 -10.32 -2.63
N GLU A 295 14.54 -11.23 -2.35
CA GLU A 295 13.39 -11.49 -3.22
C GLU A 295 12.40 -10.32 -3.25
N ILE A 296 12.13 -9.71 -2.09
CA ILE A 296 11.33 -8.47 -2.03
C ILE A 296 11.99 -7.35 -2.84
N ASN A 297 13.30 -7.13 -2.66
CA ASN A 297 14.03 -6.12 -3.42
C ASN A 297 14.00 -6.38 -4.93
N ARG A 298 14.07 -7.66 -5.36
CA ARG A 298 13.96 -8.03 -6.78
C ARG A 298 12.60 -7.64 -7.35
N TRP A 299 11.50 -7.93 -6.66
CA TRP A 299 10.16 -7.55 -7.14
C TRP A 299 9.92 -6.04 -7.08
N VAL A 300 10.46 -5.33 -6.10
CA VAL A 300 10.43 -3.86 -6.09
C VAL A 300 11.16 -3.30 -7.31
N ALA A 301 12.36 -3.81 -7.63
CA ALA A 301 13.10 -3.39 -8.81
C ALA A 301 12.37 -3.72 -10.12
N ALA A 302 11.66 -4.86 -10.17
CA ALA A 302 10.82 -5.22 -11.31
C ALA A 302 9.64 -4.24 -11.47
N ALA A 303 8.96 -3.87 -10.38
CA ALA A 303 7.88 -2.87 -10.39
C ALA A 303 8.41 -1.49 -10.80
N ASP A 304 9.56 -1.07 -10.28
CA ASP A 304 10.23 0.18 -10.68
C ASP A 304 10.55 0.17 -12.20
N GLY A 305 11.03 -0.96 -12.73
CA GLY A 305 11.25 -1.15 -14.16
C GLY A 305 9.97 -1.10 -15.00
N MET A 306 8.87 -1.65 -14.50
CA MET A 306 7.55 -1.57 -15.14
C MET A 306 7.04 -0.13 -15.24
N VAL A 307 7.22 0.69 -14.19
CA VAL A 307 6.92 2.14 -14.24
C VAL A 307 7.73 2.84 -15.33
N GLN A 308 9.03 2.54 -15.44
CA GLN A 308 9.90 3.14 -16.47
C GLN A 308 9.53 2.72 -17.89
N SER A 309 9.01 1.52 -18.07
CA SER A 309 8.53 0.99 -19.34
C SER A 309 7.04 1.28 -19.60
N GLN A 310 6.45 2.20 -18.82
CA GLN A 310 5.04 2.64 -18.92
C GLN A 310 4.01 1.53 -18.68
N ASN A 311 4.42 0.40 -18.09
CA ASN A 311 3.53 -0.69 -17.70
C ASN A 311 2.97 -0.48 -16.30
N TYR A 312 2.19 0.59 -16.14
CA TYR A 312 1.79 1.10 -14.83
C TYR A 312 0.83 0.17 -14.07
N GLU A 313 -0.08 -0.50 -14.77
CA GLU A 313 -1.07 -1.38 -14.14
C GLU A 313 -0.40 -2.51 -13.35
N GLU A 314 0.53 -3.20 -13.99
CA GLU A 314 1.29 -4.30 -13.42
C GLU A 314 2.25 -3.81 -12.33
N ALA A 315 2.85 -2.63 -12.50
CA ALA A 315 3.67 -2.01 -11.46
C ALA A 315 2.86 -1.77 -10.18
N VAL A 316 1.68 -1.14 -10.30
CA VAL A 316 0.77 -0.87 -9.19
C VAL A 316 0.31 -2.18 -8.54
N ALA A 317 -0.08 -3.18 -9.34
CA ALA A 317 -0.46 -4.50 -8.85
C ALA A 317 0.67 -5.16 -8.04
N LEU A 318 1.92 -5.04 -8.51
CA LEU A 318 3.08 -5.60 -7.82
C LEU A 318 3.38 -4.86 -6.50
N TYR A 319 3.27 -3.53 -6.46
CA TYR A 319 3.38 -2.78 -5.20
C TYR A 319 2.30 -3.17 -4.19
N VAL A 320 1.06 -3.36 -4.64
CA VAL A 320 -0.02 -3.85 -3.79
C VAL A 320 0.29 -5.25 -3.24
N ALA A 321 0.79 -6.16 -4.07
CA ALA A 321 1.17 -7.51 -3.65
C ALA A 321 2.26 -7.51 -2.56
N LEU A 322 3.23 -6.58 -2.63
CA LEU A 322 4.34 -6.50 -1.68
C LEU A 322 3.98 -5.78 -0.36
N SER A 323 2.86 -5.06 -0.33
CA SER A 323 2.43 -4.25 0.84
C SER A 323 2.24 -5.05 2.14
N GLY A 324 1.98 -6.36 2.03
CA GLY A 324 1.83 -7.25 3.19
C GLY A 324 3.12 -7.47 4.01
N TYR A 325 4.29 -7.14 3.45
CA TYR A 325 5.58 -7.30 4.11
C TYR A 325 6.21 -5.97 4.56
N GLN A 326 6.18 -4.95 3.70
CA GLN A 326 6.73 -3.62 3.96
C GLN A 326 5.87 -2.54 3.30
N ASP A 327 5.94 -1.30 3.79
CA ASP A 327 5.14 -0.20 3.26
C ASP A 327 5.52 0.13 1.80
N MET A 328 4.49 0.17 0.95
CA MET A 328 4.57 0.43 -0.50
C MET A 328 3.72 1.63 -0.92
N SER A 329 3.07 2.31 0.03
CA SER A 329 2.10 3.39 -0.23
C SER A 329 2.68 4.47 -1.13
N GLY A 330 3.86 5.02 -0.80
CA GLY A 330 4.49 6.07 -1.59
C GLY A 330 4.88 5.64 -3.01
N LYS A 331 5.39 4.41 -3.18
CA LYS A 331 5.72 3.89 -4.52
C LYS A 331 4.47 3.64 -5.37
N ARG A 332 3.42 3.11 -4.75
CA ARG A 332 2.12 2.90 -5.40
C ARG A 332 1.51 4.22 -5.87
N GLN A 333 1.42 5.22 -4.98
CA GLN A 333 0.89 6.55 -5.29
C GLN A 333 1.67 7.22 -6.42
N ALA A 334 3.01 7.15 -6.39
CA ALA A 334 3.84 7.70 -7.46
C ALA A 334 3.58 7.01 -8.82
N ALA A 335 3.41 5.68 -8.82
CA ALA A 335 3.09 4.93 -10.04
C ALA A 335 1.67 5.24 -10.54
N GLU A 336 0.68 5.37 -9.66
CA GLU A 336 -0.70 5.75 -10.00
C GLU A 336 -0.76 7.18 -10.58
N LEU A 337 0.01 8.11 -10.03
CA LEU A 337 0.13 9.46 -10.56
C LEU A 337 0.81 9.46 -11.93
N ALA A 338 1.94 8.75 -12.08
CA ALA A 338 2.63 8.63 -13.37
C ALA A 338 1.72 8.01 -14.44
N TRP A 339 0.93 7.00 -14.07
CA TRP A 339 -0.09 6.42 -14.95
C TRP A 339 -1.12 7.45 -15.36
N THR A 340 -1.63 8.22 -14.39
CA THR A 340 -2.66 9.23 -14.63
C THR A 340 -2.16 10.39 -15.52
N ILE A 341 -0.87 10.75 -15.41
CA ILE A 341 -0.24 11.74 -16.28
C ILE A 341 -0.10 11.19 -17.71
N HIS A 342 0.24 9.90 -17.86
CA HIS A 342 0.41 9.25 -19.17
C HIS A 342 -0.92 8.89 -19.84
N ASP A 343 -1.94 8.57 -19.04
CA ASP A 343 -3.30 8.22 -19.48
C ASP A 343 -4.33 9.14 -18.79
N PRO A 344 -4.49 10.40 -19.29
CA PRO A 344 -5.27 11.43 -18.62
C PRO A 344 -6.76 11.10 -18.51
N ILE A 345 -7.29 10.17 -19.33
CA ILE A 345 -8.71 9.77 -19.28
C ILE A 345 -9.09 9.21 -17.90
N ARG A 346 -8.12 8.67 -17.17
CA ARG A 346 -8.29 8.17 -15.80
C ARG A 346 -8.83 9.24 -14.86
N LEU A 347 -8.46 10.52 -15.03
CA LEU A 347 -8.96 11.61 -14.20
C LEU A 347 -10.47 11.79 -14.35
N PHE A 348 -11.00 11.68 -15.56
CA PHE A 348 -12.44 11.77 -15.79
C PHE A 348 -13.18 10.61 -15.14
N HIS A 349 -12.64 9.39 -15.22
CA HIS A 349 -13.21 8.24 -14.53
C HIS A 349 -13.16 8.38 -13.01
N MET A 350 -12.07 8.93 -12.45
CA MET A 350 -11.95 9.24 -11.01
C MET A 350 -12.98 10.29 -10.57
N ALA A 351 -13.27 11.29 -11.42
CA ALA A 351 -14.34 12.27 -11.20
C ALA A 351 -15.76 11.69 -11.35
N GLY A 352 -15.89 10.40 -11.70
CA GLY A 352 -17.19 9.73 -11.89
C GLY A 352 -17.87 10.00 -13.24
N LEU A 353 -17.18 10.65 -14.17
CA LEU A 353 -17.70 10.86 -15.53
C LEU A 353 -17.70 9.53 -16.29
N LYS A 354 -18.80 9.29 -17.00
CA LYS A 354 -19.01 8.12 -17.85
C LYS A 354 -19.31 8.61 -19.26
N GLY A 355 -18.56 8.12 -20.24
CA GLY A 355 -18.76 8.48 -21.63
C GLY A 355 -17.48 8.24 -22.43
N SER A 356 -17.64 8.15 -23.75
CA SER A 356 -16.50 8.21 -24.66
C SER A 356 -16.12 9.67 -24.86
N PHE A 357 -14.82 9.95 -24.71
CA PHE A 357 -14.24 11.25 -25.01
C PHE A 357 -13.67 11.21 -26.43
N SER A 358 -14.11 12.14 -27.28
CA SER A 358 -13.63 12.27 -28.66
C SER A 358 -12.21 12.85 -28.72
N TYR A 359 -11.86 13.65 -27.71
CA TYR A 359 -10.54 14.23 -27.51
C TYR A 359 -10.16 14.09 -26.05
N VAL A 360 -8.91 13.71 -25.80
CA VAL A 360 -8.30 13.69 -24.46
C VAL A 360 -6.86 14.17 -24.58
N SER A 361 -6.51 15.20 -23.84
CA SER A 361 -5.13 15.65 -23.63
C SER A 361 -4.90 15.87 -22.14
N GLY A 362 -3.64 15.95 -21.70
CA GLY A 362 -3.35 16.13 -20.30
C GLY A 362 -1.86 16.14 -20.00
N GLY A 363 -1.53 16.26 -18.73
CA GLY A 363 -0.15 16.30 -18.27
C GLY A 363 -0.03 16.42 -16.76
N GLY A 364 1.21 16.54 -16.29
CA GLY A 364 1.53 16.67 -14.87
C GLY A 364 1.88 18.09 -14.45
N ASN A 365 1.77 18.34 -13.15
CA ASN A 365 2.32 19.50 -12.44
C ASN A 365 1.96 20.86 -13.07
N ARG A 366 0.67 21.10 -13.26
CA ARG A 366 0.11 22.35 -13.81
C ARG A 366 -1.18 22.71 -13.09
N PHE A 367 -1.55 23.99 -13.19
CA PHE A 367 -2.79 24.54 -12.63
C PHE A 367 -2.96 24.29 -11.12
N GLY A 368 -1.86 24.32 -10.38
CA GLY A 368 -1.84 24.04 -8.93
C GLY A 368 -2.08 22.58 -8.54
N GLY A 369 -2.20 21.68 -9.53
CA GLY A 369 -2.46 20.26 -9.35
C GLY A 369 -1.30 19.35 -9.75
N LEU A 370 -1.40 18.08 -9.33
CA LEU A 370 -0.45 17.02 -9.64
C LEU A 370 -0.58 16.53 -11.09
N ALA A 371 -1.81 16.51 -11.62
CA ALA A 371 -2.12 16.13 -12.99
C ALA A 371 -3.37 16.87 -13.48
N TYR A 372 -3.52 17.00 -14.79
CA TYR A 372 -4.72 17.53 -15.41
C TYR A 372 -5.10 16.75 -16.67
N ALA A 373 -6.38 16.78 -17.02
CA ALA A 373 -6.91 16.25 -18.27
C ALA A 373 -7.91 17.22 -18.88
N ILE A 374 -7.85 17.41 -20.19
CA ILE A 374 -8.85 18.13 -20.98
C ILE A 374 -9.53 17.11 -21.87
N GLY A 375 -10.86 17.17 -21.96
CA GLY A 375 -11.61 16.19 -22.71
C GLY A 375 -12.89 16.74 -23.29
N VAL A 376 -13.31 16.17 -24.41
CA VAL A 376 -14.58 16.54 -25.06
C VAL A 376 -15.45 15.30 -25.17
N VAL A 377 -16.68 15.38 -24.66
CA VAL A 377 -17.66 14.29 -24.76
C VAL A 377 -18.55 14.50 -26.00
N GLU A 378 -19.12 13.40 -26.49
CA GLU A 378 -20.14 13.41 -27.54
C GLU A 378 -21.29 14.39 -27.20
N GLY A 379 -21.49 15.42 -28.04
CA GLY A 379 -22.37 16.57 -27.76
C GLY A 379 -21.66 17.90 -27.47
N SER A 380 -20.35 17.99 -27.75
CA SER A 380 -19.53 19.22 -27.66
C SER A 380 -19.38 19.79 -26.24
N ILE A 381 -19.47 18.93 -25.21
CA ILE A 381 -19.23 19.35 -23.83
C ILE A 381 -17.73 19.25 -23.55
N ILE A 382 -17.13 20.38 -23.19
CA ILE A 382 -15.69 20.49 -22.88
C ILE A 382 -15.52 20.32 -21.37
N TYR A 383 -14.55 19.50 -20.97
CA TYR A 383 -14.18 19.24 -19.59
C TYR A 383 -12.71 19.56 -19.35
N LEU A 384 -12.42 20.11 -18.17
CA LEU A 384 -11.09 20.14 -17.58
C LEU A 384 -11.17 19.47 -16.21
N ALA A 385 -10.35 18.47 -15.97
CA ALA A 385 -10.16 17.85 -14.66
C ALA A 385 -8.76 18.16 -14.14
N VAL A 386 -8.65 18.54 -12.86
CA VAL A 386 -7.37 18.79 -12.18
C VAL A 386 -7.31 17.92 -10.92
N LEU A 387 -6.25 17.14 -10.78
CA LEU A 387 -5.96 16.35 -9.59
C LEU A 387 -5.20 17.20 -8.58
N ASN A 388 -5.83 17.50 -7.45
CA ASN A 388 -5.22 18.26 -6.38
C ASN A 388 -4.20 17.44 -5.58
N ALA A 389 -3.40 18.14 -4.78
CA ALA A 389 -2.40 17.50 -3.91
C ALA A 389 -3.02 16.60 -2.81
N ASP A 390 -4.29 16.78 -2.49
CA ASP A 390 -5.07 15.94 -1.56
C ASP A 390 -5.76 14.76 -2.25
N GLU A 391 -5.39 14.47 -3.50
CA GLU A 391 -5.94 13.41 -4.36
C GLU A 391 -7.42 13.63 -4.76
N THR A 392 -8.01 14.79 -4.47
CA THR A 392 -9.35 15.15 -4.97
C THR A 392 -9.28 15.61 -6.42
N VAL A 393 -10.31 15.30 -7.21
CA VAL A 393 -10.44 15.78 -8.59
C VAL A 393 -11.38 16.98 -8.63
N GLN A 394 -10.88 18.13 -9.06
CA GLN A 394 -11.69 19.30 -9.39
C GLN A 394 -12.08 19.23 -10.87
N LEU A 395 -13.37 19.39 -11.15
CA LEU A 395 -13.92 19.33 -12.50
C LEU A 395 -14.48 20.69 -12.92
N PHE A 396 -14.15 21.10 -14.13
CA PHE A 396 -14.70 22.27 -14.82
C PHE A 396 -15.36 21.81 -16.12
N GLN A 397 -16.47 22.43 -16.50
CA GLN A 397 -17.19 22.06 -17.71
C GLN A 397 -17.78 23.28 -18.44
N ASN A 398 -17.92 23.17 -19.76
CA ASN A 398 -18.69 24.09 -20.60
C ASN A 398 -19.64 23.29 -21.51
N HIS A 399 -20.90 23.74 -21.60
CA HIS A 399 -21.94 23.13 -22.44
C HIS A 399 -22.35 24.01 -23.64
N ASP A 400 -21.70 25.16 -23.80
CA ASP A 400 -22.11 26.22 -24.73
C ASP A 400 -21.28 26.21 -26.03
N TYR A 401 -20.42 25.21 -26.24
CA TYR A 401 -19.72 25.08 -27.51
C TYR A 401 -20.72 24.75 -28.63
N PRO A 402 -20.70 25.47 -29.78
CA PRO A 402 -21.66 25.25 -30.86
C PRO A 402 -21.66 23.80 -31.34
N SER A 403 -22.84 23.16 -31.31
CA SER A 403 -22.96 21.74 -31.68
C SER A 403 -22.76 21.45 -33.17
N ASP A 404 -22.86 22.48 -34.01
CA ASP A 404 -22.68 22.45 -35.46
C ASP A 404 -21.23 22.69 -35.90
N VAL A 405 -20.35 23.14 -34.99
CA VAL A 405 -18.92 23.31 -35.24
C VAL A 405 -18.19 22.02 -34.86
N ALA A 406 -17.54 21.38 -35.83
CA ALA A 406 -16.72 20.21 -35.56
C ALA A 406 -15.38 20.63 -34.92
N ILE A 407 -15.06 20.06 -33.75
CA ILE A 407 -13.80 20.31 -33.05
C ILE A 407 -12.67 19.57 -33.75
N HIS A 408 -11.55 20.27 -34.01
CA HIS A 408 -10.32 19.72 -34.57
C HIS A 408 -9.28 19.48 -33.48
N GLU A 409 -9.07 20.47 -32.61
CA GLU A 409 -8.03 20.46 -31.60
C GLU A 409 -8.53 21.08 -30.30
N VAL A 410 -8.01 20.55 -29.19
CA VAL A 410 -8.23 21.10 -27.84
C VAL A 410 -6.90 21.14 -27.12
N SER A 411 -6.52 22.34 -26.69
CA SER A 411 -5.21 22.60 -26.10
C SER A 411 -5.29 23.61 -24.94
N VAL A 412 -4.15 23.85 -24.30
CA VAL A 412 -4.01 24.91 -23.29
C VAL A 412 -3.49 26.15 -24.00
N GLU A 413 -4.17 27.29 -23.85
CA GLU A 413 -3.61 28.58 -24.26
C GLU A 413 -2.63 29.07 -23.20
N GLU A 414 -1.35 28.72 -23.38
CA GLU A 414 -0.29 28.98 -22.40
C GLU A 414 -0.11 30.47 -22.11
N SER A 415 -0.33 31.34 -23.11
CA SER A 415 -0.08 32.78 -22.97
C SER A 415 -1.12 33.45 -22.08
N LEU A 416 -2.32 32.89 -21.97
CA LEU A 416 -3.41 33.41 -21.14
C LEU A 416 -3.63 32.60 -19.86
N SER A 417 -3.17 31.35 -19.83
CA SER A 417 -3.31 30.47 -18.69
C SER A 417 -2.46 30.92 -17.50
N THR A 418 -3.03 30.76 -16.30
CA THR A 418 -2.30 30.91 -15.03
C THR A 418 -2.49 29.67 -14.17
N GLU A 419 -1.75 29.58 -13.07
CA GLU A 419 -1.89 28.46 -12.12
C GLU A 419 -3.32 28.33 -11.57
N LYS A 420 -4.01 29.46 -11.36
CA LYS A 420 -5.36 29.46 -10.78
C LYS A 420 -6.47 29.46 -11.83
N ASN A 421 -6.21 30.07 -12.99
CA ASN A 421 -7.18 30.24 -14.06
C ASN A 421 -6.58 29.64 -15.34
N PRO A 422 -6.65 28.31 -15.54
CA PRO A 422 -6.33 27.70 -16.83
C PRO A 422 -7.22 28.23 -17.93
N VAL A 423 -6.67 28.41 -19.14
CA VAL A 423 -7.41 28.78 -20.34
C VAL A 423 -7.32 27.62 -21.34
N ILE A 424 -8.48 27.05 -21.66
CA ILE A 424 -8.63 25.96 -22.61
C ILE A 424 -9.00 26.54 -23.97
N LEU A 425 -8.19 26.27 -24.99
CA LEU A 425 -8.46 26.64 -26.38
C LEU A 425 -9.10 25.47 -27.10
N VAL A 426 -10.16 25.76 -27.83
CA VAL A 426 -10.83 24.82 -28.73
C VAL A 426 -10.85 25.40 -30.13
N GLU A 427 -10.29 24.65 -31.06
CA GLU A 427 -10.23 25.01 -32.48
C GLU A 427 -11.22 24.14 -33.25
N GLY A 428 -12.11 24.78 -34.01
CA GLY A 428 -13.19 24.13 -34.74
C GLY A 428 -13.28 24.50 -36.21
N SER A 429 -14.05 23.74 -36.98
CA SER A 429 -14.30 24.01 -38.40
C SER A 429 -15.34 25.11 -38.58
N ALA A 430 -14.95 26.20 -39.24
CA ALA A 430 -15.89 27.24 -39.64
C ALA A 430 -16.59 26.96 -41.00
N GLY A 431 -16.35 25.80 -41.62
CA GLY A 431 -16.89 25.47 -42.96
C GLY A 431 -16.26 26.25 -44.12
N THR A 432 -15.25 27.08 -43.83
CA THR A 432 -14.39 27.79 -44.79
C THR A 432 -12.93 27.38 -44.55
N ASP A 433 -11.97 28.03 -45.22
CA ASP A 433 -10.53 27.86 -44.93
C ASP A 433 -10.11 28.53 -43.59
N LEU A 434 -11.05 29.19 -42.88
CA LEU A 434 -10.83 29.80 -41.57
C LEU A 434 -11.09 28.81 -40.42
N VAL A 435 -10.51 29.11 -39.26
CA VAL A 435 -10.65 28.34 -38.02
C VAL A 435 -11.56 29.08 -37.05
N PHE A 436 -12.49 28.35 -36.43
CA PHE A 436 -13.27 28.86 -35.31
C PHE A 436 -12.48 28.69 -34.02
N TYR A 437 -12.01 29.79 -33.44
CA TYR A 437 -11.29 29.82 -32.17
C TYR A 437 -12.26 30.12 -31.03
N SER A 438 -12.25 29.27 -30.00
CA SER A 438 -12.99 29.51 -28.76
C SER A 438 -12.12 29.18 -27.55
N ALA A 439 -11.87 30.19 -26.71
CA ALA A 439 -11.12 30.01 -25.47
C ALA A 439 -12.02 30.10 -24.24
N TYR A 440 -11.74 29.29 -23.23
CA TYR A 440 -12.50 29.19 -21.99
C TYR A 440 -11.59 29.29 -20.77
N GLU A 441 -11.85 30.25 -19.89
CA GLU A 441 -11.13 30.41 -18.62
C GLU A 441 -11.84 29.60 -17.51
N ALA A 442 -11.11 28.73 -16.83
CA ALA A 442 -11.64 27.91 -15.74
C ALA A 442 -11.80 28.75 -14.46
N ARG A 443 -13.05 28.92 -14.00
CA ARG A 443 -13.42 29.70 -12.81
C ARG A 443 -14.64 29.10 -12.14
N ASP A 444 -14.65 29.08 -10.80
CA ASP A 444 -15.82 28.66 -10.00
C ASP A 444 -16.45 27.32 -10.46
N SER A 445 -15.60 26.34 -10.80
CA SER A 445 -16.00 25.02 -11.31
C SER A 445 -16.70 25.02 -12.69
N ASN A 446 -16.60 26.11 -13.44
CA ASN A 446 -17.09 26.23 -14.81
C ASN A 446 -15.94 26.62 -15.76
N LEU A 447 -16.10 26.29 -17.03
CA LEU A 447 -15.28 26.82 -18.12
C LEU A 447 -16.07 27.98 -18.75
N THR A 448 -15.66 29.22 -18.43
CA THR A 448 -16.37 30.44 -18.86
C THR A 448 -15.77 30.96 -20.17
N PRO A 449 -16.58 31.25 -21.21
CA PRO A 449 -16.07 31.76 -22.48
C PRO A 449 -15.28 33.06 -22.28
N LEU A 450 -14.05 33.08 -22.80
CA LEU A 450 -13.12 34.20 -22.74
C LEU A 450 -13.12 34.98 -24.05
N PHE A 451 -13.07 34.28 -25.19
CA PHE A 451 -13.25 34.87 -26.53
C PHE A 451 -13.73 33.80 -27.51
N GLN A 452 -14.42 34.26 -28.56
CA GLN A 452 -14.86 33.44 -29.69
C GLN A 452 -14.80 34.25 -30.97
N PHE A 453 -14.13 33.74 -32.00
CA PHE A 453 -14.10 34.35 -33.33
C PHE A 453 -13.67 33.34 -34.41
N THR A 454 -14.05 33.60 -35.65
CA THR A 454 -13.57 32.86 -36.82
C THR A 454 -12.47 33.66 -37.50
N ALA A 455 -11.28 33.08 -37.69
CA ALA A 455 -10.14 33.79 -38.26
C ALA A 455 -9.13 32.82 -38.91
N GLU A 456 -8.12 33.34 -39.60
CA GLU A 456 -6.99 32.54 -40.07
C GLU A 456 -6.04 32.17 -38.93
N GLY A 457 -5.92 33.05 -37.95
CA GLY A 457 -5.11 32.84 -36.76
C GLY A 457 -5.16 34.02 -35.80
N TYR A 458 -4.57 33.83 -34.62
CA TYR A 458 -4.38 34.91 -33.66
C TYR A 458 -3.03 34.80 -32.94
N GLN A 459 -2.62 35.92 -32.35
CA GLN A 459 -1.44 36.00 -31.49
C GLN A 459 -1.79 36.74 -30.20
N VAL A 460 -1.32 36.20 -29.07
CA VAL A 460 -1.40 36.87 -27.76
C VAL A 460 -0.16 37.75 -27.58
N LEU A 461 -0.35 39.05 -27.34
CA LEU A 461 0.72 40.01 -27.06
C LEU A 461 1.16 39.96 -25.58
N PRO A 462 2.33 40.54 -25.23
CA PRO A 462 2.82 40.55 -23.84
C PRO A 462 1.87 41.21 -22.84
N ASP A 463 1.10 42.21 -23.28
CA ASP A 463 0.05 42.90 -22.51
C ASP A 463 -1.27 42.11 -22.42
N LYS A 464 -1.28 40.89 -22.98
CA LYS A 464 -2.42 39.96 -23.07
C LYS A 464 -3.50 40.39 -24.05
N SER A 465 -3.32 41.42 -24.86
CA SER A 465 -4.22 41.69 -26.00
C SER A 465 -4.07 40.62 -27.10
N LEU A 466 -5.09 40.46 -27.94
CA LEU A 466 -5.08 39.53 -29.07
C LEU A 466 -5.00 40.31 -30.38
N LEU A 467 -4.06 39.92 -31.24
CA LEU A 467 -4.04 40.30 -32.65
C LEU A 467 -4.65 39.15 -33.45
N VAL A 468 -5.71 39.42 -34.20
CA VAL A 468 -6.46 38.42 -34.98
C VAL A 468 -6.31 38.71 -36.46
N THR A 469 -5.75 37.77 -37.21
CA THR A 469 -5.46 37.91 -38.64
C THR A 469 -6.64 37.36 -39.46
N ASN A 470 -7.09 38.11 -40.47
CA ASN A 470 -8.14 37.68 -41.40
C ASN A 470 -9.42 37.23 -40.65
N LEU A 471 -9.96 38.15 -39.84
CA LEU A 471 -11.20 37.95 -39.10
C LEU A 471 -12.39 37.81 -40.06
N GLU A 472 -13.27 36.84 -39.81
CA GLU A 472 -14.45 36.60 -40.65
C GLU A 472 -15.32 37.85 -40.81
N GLY A 473 -15.66 38.17 -42.07
CA GLY A 473 -16.44 39.36 -42.43
C GLY A 473 -15.62 40.64 -42.61
N VAL A 474 -14.29 40.56 -42.50
CA VAL A 474 -13.34 41.68 -42.62
C VAL A 474 -12.38 41.45 -43.80
N SER A 475 -11.71 42.50 -44.28
CA SER A 475 -10.65 42.38 -45.29
C SER A 475 -9.47 41.53 -44.78
N PRO A 476 -8.89 40.63 -45.59
CA PRO A 476 -7.73 39.81 -45.20
C PRO A 476 -6.50 40.63 -44.77
N ASP A 477 -6.37 41.88 -45.25
CA ASP A 477 -5.24 42.76 -44.94
C ASP A 477 -5.37 43.49 -43.58
N GLU A 478 -6.52 43.39 -42.92
CA GLU A 478 -6.76 44.00 -41.62
C GLU A 478 -6.47 43.02 -40.47
N ILE A 479 -5.74 43.49 -39.46
CA ILE A 479 -5.48 42.75 -38.23
C ILE A 479 -6.37 43.35 -37.14
N ALA A 480 -7.31 42.58 -36.61
CA ALA A 480 -8.20 43.02 -35.54
C ALA A 480 -7.49 42.96 -34.19
N ILE A 481 -7.75 43.94 -33.32
CA ILE A 481 -7.26 44.00 -31.94
C ILE A 481 -8.42 43.69 -31.01
N PHE A 482 -8.19 42.74 -30.10
CA PHE A 482 -9.10 42.45 -29.00
C PHE A 482 -8.39 42.67 -27.67
N GLU A 483 -9.06 43.37 -26.76
CA GLU A 483 -8.56 43.61 -25.40
C GLU A 483 -9.52 43.03 -24.37
N ARG A 484 -8.98 42.63 -23.22
CA ARG A 484 -9.79 42.07 -22.12
C ARG A 484 -10.63 43.19 -21.48
N GLN A 485 -11.94 43.07 -21.58
CA GLN A 485 -12.93 43.94 -20.96
C GLN A 485 -13.70 43.16 -19.89
N GLY A 486 -13.23 43.24 -18.66
CA GLY A 486 -13.74 42.41 -17.55
C GLY A 486 -13.41 40.94 -17.76
N ASP A 487 -14.45 40.12 -17.97
CA ASP A 487 -14.34 38.66 -18.02
C ASP A 487 -14.15 38.09 -19.42
N GLN A 488 -14.19 38.93 -20.46
CA GLN A 488 -14.14 38.53 -21.87
C GLN A 488 -13.27 39.48 -22.67
N TYR A 489 -12.82 39.03 -23.85
CA TYR A 489 -12.18 39.91 -24.82
C TYR A 489 -13.22 40.55 -25.74
N GLY A 490 -13.08 41.85 -25.94
CA GLY A 490 -13.88 42.63 -26.86
C GLY A 490 -13.02 43.23 -27.96
N PHE A 491 -13.58 43.33 -29.17
CA PHE A 491 -12.97 44.06 -30.28
C PHE A 491 -12.79 45.53 -29.91
N THR A 492 -11.58 46.07 -30.09
CA THR A 492 -11.24 47.48 -29.79
C THR A 492 -10.87 48.29 -31.03
N GLY A 493 -10.50 47.63 -32.13
CA GLY A 493 -10.18 48.30 -33.39
C GLY A 493 -9.32 47.42 -34.30
N TYR A 494 -8.80 48.02 -35.36
CA TYR A 494 -7.83 47.37 -36.24
C TYR A 494 -6.44 47.93 -35.99
N GLN A 495 -5.42 47.09 -36.18
CA GLN A 495 -4.05 47.51 -36.14
C GLN A 495 -3.81 48.49 -37.28
N VAL A 496 -3.43 49.70 -36.88
CA VAL A 496 -3.13 50.79 -37.78
C VAL A 496 -1.80 50.50 -38.48
N GLN A 497 -1.86 50.12 -39.76
CA GLN A 497 -0.68 49.89 -40.60
C GLN A 497 -0.35 51.13 -41.44
N TYR A 498 -0.03 52.25 -40.78
CA TYR A 498 0.57 53.39 -41.45
C TYR A 498 1.64 54.06 -40.59
N THR A 499 2.60 54.69 -41.26
CA THR A 499 3.62 55.52 -40.61
C THR A 499 3.20 56.99 -40.67
N ASP A 500 3.18 57.69 -39.54
CA ASP A 500 3.00 59.14 -39.52
C ASP A 500 4.24 59.84 -40.06
N ILE A 501 4.09 60.64 -41.11
CA ILE A 501 5.20 61.36 -41.71
C ILE A 501 4.91 62.85 -41.86
N ASN A 502 5.99 63.63 -41.91
CA ASN A 502 5.94 64.93 -42.57
C ASN A 502 6.05 64.70 -44.07
N ILE A 503 5.21 65.38 -44.87
CA ILE A 503 5.20 65.22 -46.32
C ILE A 503 6.54 65.57 -47.00
N ALA A 504 7.38 66.40 -46.35
CA ALA A 504 8.75 66.65 -46.80
C ALA A 504 9.61 65.38 -46.89
N ASN A 505 9.25 64.33 -46.14
CA ASN A 505 10.00 63.07 -46.06
C ASN A 505 9.38 61.96 -46.92
N ILE A 506 8.35 62.22 -47.72
CA ILE A 506 7.61 61.19 -48.48
C ILE A 506 8.50 60.30 -49.33
N GLU A 507 9.58 60.85 -49.90
CA GLU A 507 10.54 60.09 -50.71
C GLU A 507 11.34 59.07 -49.90
N GLY A 508 11.42 59.23 -48.58
CA GLY A 508 12.05 58.29 -47.66
C GLY A 508 11.19 57.08 -47.30
N TYR A 509 9.91 57.05 -47.74
CA TYR A 509 8.94 55.99 -47.46
C TYR A 509 8.31 55.43 -48.75
N PRO A 510 9.10 54.93 -49.72
CA PRO A 510 8.57 54.43 -50.98
C PRO A 510 7.80 53.11 -50.81
N ASN A 511 6.61 53.02 -51.39
CA ASN A 511 5.67 51.89 -51.27
C ASN A 511 5.23 51.58 -49.82
N GLU A 512 5.43 52.50 -48.89
CA GLU A 512 4.90 52.41 -47.53
C GLU A 512 3.61 53.21 -47.41
N LYS A 513 2.64 52.67 -46.68
CA LYS A 513 1.39 53.37 -46.36
C LYS A 513 1.68 54.39 -45.28
N VAL A 514 1.46 55.67 -45.60
CA VAL A 514 1.82 56.77 -44.72
C VAL A 514 0.62 57.67 -44.46
N ARG A 515 0.55 58.21 -43.24
CA ARG A 515 -0.42 59.23 -42.86
C ARG A 515 0.27 60.58 -42.78
N PHE A 516 -0.32 61.58 -43.42
CA PHE A 516 0.22 62.93 -43.47
C PHE A 516 -0.92 63.94 -43.66
N SER A 517 -0.77 65.14 -43.12
CA SER A 517 -1.70 66.25 -43.41
C SER A 517 -1.09 67.18 -44.46
N VAL A 518 -1.93 67.83 -45.25
CA VAL A 518 -1.55 68.85 -46.24
C VAL A 518 -2.62 69.92 -46.33
N HIS A 519 -2.31 71.03 -46.98
CA HIS A 519 -3.25 72.05 -47.40
C HIS A 519 -3.60 71.86 -48.88
N ILE A 520 -4.88 71.74 -49.19
CA ILE A 520 -5.42 71.65 -50.55
C ILE A 520 -6.04 73.02 -50.89
N PRO A 521 -5.38 73.85 -51.72
CA PRO A 521 -5.85 75.21 -52.01
C PRO A 521 -7.19 75.23 -52.75
N GLN A 522 -7.40 74.25 -53.63
CA GLN A 522 -8.63 74.07 -54.40
C GLN A 522 -8.97 72.58 -54.44
N GLY A 523 -10.10 72.22 -53.85
CA GLY A 523 -10.60 70.85 -53.86
C GLY A 523 -11.03 70.39 -55.27
N GLY A 524 -11.21 69.08 -55.42
CA GLY A 524 -11.57 68.47 -56.70
C GLY A 524 -11.58 66.94 -56.63
N TYR A 525 -12.18 66.31 -57.62
CA TYR A 525 -12.29 64.86 -57.71
C TYR A 525 -11.14 64.26 -58.53
N GLY A 526 -10.60 63.13 -58.07
CA GLY A 526 -9.63 62.34 -58.82
C GLY A 526 -8.17 62.73 -58.61
N GLU A 527 -7.81 63.98 -58.92
CA GLU A 527 -6.43 64.47 -58.79
C GLU A 527 -6.42 65.95 -58.36
N VAL A 528 -5.71 66.27 -57.26
CA VAL A 528 -5.54 67.65 -56.78
C VAL A 528 -4.10 67.94 -56.38
N MET A 529 -3.71 69.22 -56.41
CA MET A 529 -2.43 69.66 -55.87
C MET A 529 -2.59 70.04 -54.41
N ALA A 530 -1.65 69.59 -53.58
CA ALA A 530 -1.62 69.91 -52.16
C ALA A 530 -0.22 70.38 -51.76
N GLU A 531 -0.17 71.20 -50.70
CA GLU A 531 1.08 71.74 -50.19
C GLU A 531 1.15 71.65 -48.66
N ARG A 532 2.36 71.56 -48.11
CA ARG A 532 2.58 71.84 -46.69
C ARG A 532 3.98 72.38 -46.51
N ASN A 533 4.10 73.53 -45.85
CA ASN A 533 5.38 74.18 -45.53
C ASN A 533 6.33 74.31 -46.75
N GLY A 534 5.78 74.65 -47.91
CA GLY A 534 6.54 74.83 -49.16
C GLY A 534 6.84 73.55 -49.95
N TYR A 535 6.42 72.37 -49.47
CA TYR A 535 6.51 71.11 -50.21
C TYR A 535 5.19 70.85 -50.95
N TYR A 536 5.29 70.64 -52.25
CA TYR A 536 4.14 70.41 -53.13
C TYR A 536 4.07 68.97 -53.58
N ILE A 537 2.87 68.41 -53.54
CA ILE A 537 2.58 67.04 -53.96
C ILE A 537 1.32 67.01 -54.82
N VAL A 538 1.15 65.92 -55.55
CA VAL A 538 -0.09 65.61 -56.25
C VAL A 538 -0.77 64.46 -55.53
N LEU A 539 -2.00 64.69 -55.09
CA LEU A 539 -2.85 63.66 -54.51
C LEU A 539 -3.67 63.06 -55.65
N ARG A 540 -3.66 61.73 -55.79
CA ARG A 540 -4.45 61.00 -56.78
C ARG A 540 -5.23 59.88 -56.11
N GLY A 541 -6.53 59.80 -56.35
CA GLY A 541 -7.39 58.76 -55.77
C GLY A 541 -8.81 58.84 -56.31
N ASP A 542 -9.55 57.74 -56.23
CA ASP A 542 -10.96 57.70 -56.66
C ASP A 542 -11.89 58.29 -55.58
N LEU A 543 -11.66 59.56 -55.24
CA LEU A 543 -12.34 60.26 -54.15
C LEU A 543 -12.36 61.77 -54.39
N ASP A 544 -13.26 62.46 -53.69
CA ASP A 544 -13.39 63.93 -53.74
C ASP A 544 -12.52 64.56 -52.65
N PHE A 545 -11.55 65.38 -53.06
CA PHE A 545 -10.61 66.03 -52.15
C PHE A 545 -11.16 67.39 -51.71
N PRO A 546 -11.46 67.60 -50.41
CA PRO A 546 -11.97 68.87 -49.93
C PRO A 546 -10.86 69.94 -49.90
N ALA A 547 -11.22 71.19 -50.23
CA ALA A 547 -10.34 72.33 -49.98
C ALA A 547 -10.16 72.53 -48.46
N GLY A 548 -8.96 72.90 -48.03
CA GLY A 548 -8.63 73.06 -46.61
C GLY A 548 -7.43 72.21 -46.20
N SER A 549 -7.35 71.80 -44.93
CA SER A 549 -6.19 71.08 -44.41
C SER A 549 -6.49 69.64 -43.96
N PRO A 550 -6.83 68.73 -44.89
CA PRO A 550 -7.16 67.34 -44.54
C PRO A 550 -5.93 66.53 -44.10
N THR A 551 -6.19 65.49 -43.31
CA THR A 551 -5.24 64.40 -43.06
C THR A 551 -5.59 63.25 -44.00
N LEU A 552 -4.59 62.72 -44.70
CA LEU A 552 -4.76 61.69 -45.71
C LEU A 552 -3.88 60.50 -45.41
N ILE A 553 -4.33 59.35 -45.90
CA ILE A 553 -3.55 58.11 -45.91
C ILE A 553 -3.33 57.73 -47.37
N GLY A 554 -2.08 57.51 -47.75
CA GLY A 554 -1.73 57.13 -49.10
C GLY A 554 -0.33 56.55 -49.21
N THR A 555 0.00 56.13 -50.43
CA THR A 555 1.25 55.46 -50.74
C THR A 555 1.96 56.18 -51.87
N PHE A 556 3.25 56.46 -51.67
CA PHE A 556 4.11 57.02 -52.72
C PHE A 556 4.84 55.90 -53.46
N ASN A 557 4.49 55.69 -54.74
CA ASN A 557 5.03 54.60 -55.56
C ASN A 557 6.24 55.03 -56.42
N GLY A 558 6.91 56.14 -56.07
CA GLY A 558 8.02 56.68 -56.87
C GLY A 558 7.59 57.46 -58.12
N GLU A 559 6.30 57.77 -58.26
CA GLU A 559 5.76 58.52 -59.41
C GLU A 559 5.93 60.03 -59.21
N TYR A 560 6.39 60.74 -60.24
CA TYR A 560 6.52 62.20 -60.23
C TYR A 560 5.76 62.84 -61.39
N GLN A 561 5.10 63.96 -61.12
CA GLN A 561 4.47 64.79 -62.15
C GLN A 561 5.21 66.13 -62.28
N LYS A 562 5.35 66.65 -63.50
CA LYS A 562 5.89 68.00 -63.72
C LYS A 562 4.77 69.02 -63.57
N ARG A 563 4.90 69.95 -62.64
CA ARG A 563 3.90 71.02 -62.42
C ARG A 563 4.59 72.38 -62.34
N GLU A 564 3.86 73.41 -62.75
CA GLU A 564 4.24 74.81 -62.50
C GLU A 564 3.80 75.16 -61.08
N ILE A 565 4.77 75.46 -60.22
CA ILE A 565 4.52 75.84 -58.83
C ILE A 565 4.54 77.38 -58.73
N PRO A 566 3.59 78.02 -58.03
CA PRO A 566 3.64 79.46 -57.78
C PRO A 566 4.87 79.83 -56.95
N VAL A 567 5.68 80.79 -57.41
CA VAL A 567 6.81 81.32 -56.63
C VAL A 567 6.26 82.21 -55.51
N SER A 568 6.11 81.67 -54.30
CA SER A 568 5.84 82.44 -53.09
C SER A 568 7.15 82.99 -52.53
N SER A 569 7.22 84.32 -52.41
CA SER A 569 8.33 85.07 -51.84
C SER A 569 8.60 84.73 -50.37
N GLN A 570 9.78 84.16 -50.12
CA GLN A 570 10.60 84.16 -48.89
C GLN A 570 9.97 83.63 -47.57
N PRO A 571 10.66 82.71 -46.85
CA PRO A 571 10.18 82.16 -45.58
C PRO A 571 10.24 83.18 -44.44
N PRO A 572 9.31 83.16 -43.46
CA PRO A 572 9.51 83.89 -42.23
C PRO A 572 10.59 83.20 -41.37
N ALA A 573 11.49 84.03 -40.86
CA ALA A 573 12.56 83.67 -39.93
C ALA A 573 12.02 83.08 -38.62
N SER A 574 12.82 82.19 -38.04
CA SER A 574 12.68 81.65 -36.69
C SER A 574 12.46 82.76 -35.65
N PRO A 575 11.52 82.61 -34.69
CA PRO A 575 11.49 83.46 -33.51
C PRO A 575 12.50 82.97 -32.48
N ASP A 576 13.42 83.86 -32.10
CA ASP A 576 14.27 83.75 -30.91
C ASP A 576 13.38 83.91 -29.65
N PRO A 577 13.63 83.17 -28.54
CA PRO A 577 12.73 83.14 -27.40
C PRO A 577 12.84 84.38 -26.52
N ALA A 578 11.68 84.89 -26.10
CA ALA A 578 11.56 85.86 -25.02
C ALA A 578 11.54 85.15 -23.66
N GLU A 579 12.40 85.59 -22.73
CA GLU A 579 12.13 85.57 -21.27
C GLU A 579 10.88 86.44 -20.96
N PRO A 580 10.16 86.28 -19.81
CA PRO A 580 10.74 86.15 -18.46
C PRO A 580 9.93 85.33 -17.41
N GLU A 581 10.45 85.40 -16.17
CA GLU A 581 9.79 85.25 -14.85
C GLU A 581 10.02 83.96 -14.04
N THR A 582 11.04 84.08 -13.19
CA THR A 582 11.09 83.75 -11.75
C THR A 582 9.86 83.11 -11.11
N GLY A 583 10.05 81.88 -10.62
CA GLY A 583 9.25 81.25 -9.56
C GLY A 583 10.15 80.35 -8.72
N GLN A 584 10.37 80.76 -7.47
CA GLN A 584 11.23 80.17 -6.44
C GLN A 584 10.60 78.93 -5.77
N VAL A 585 11.47 78.00 -5.31
CA VAL A 585 11.46 77.28 -4.00
C VAL A 585 10.46 76.09 -3.89
N ASP A 586 10.74 74.89 -3.37
CA ASP A 586 11.72 74.18 -2.49
C ASP A 586 11.85 72.73 -3.04
N GLY A 587 12.83 71.86 -2.77
CA GLY A 587 13.88 71.73 -1.77
C GLY A 587 14.29 70.24 -1.67
N ASP A 588 15.51 70.00 -1.19
CA ASP A 588 16.09 68.75 -0.65
C ASP A 588 16.36 67.54 -1.58
N HIS A 589 17.45 66.76 -1.45
CA HIS A 589 18.76 66.87 -0.79
C HIS A 589 19.58 65.63 -1.27
N LEU A 590 20.86 65.84 -1.60
CA LEU A 590 22.05 64.96 -1.45
C LEU A 590 21.95 63.43 -1.66
N ASP A 591 22.83 62.86 -2.50
CA ASP A 591 24.08 62.28 -1.97
C ASP A 591 25.20 62.13 -3.03
N GLU A 592 26.43 62.21 -2.54
CA GLU A 592 27.73 62.24 -3.23
C GLU A 592 28.24 60.84 -3.63
N THR A 593 29.07 60.73 -4.68
CA THR A 593 30.53 60.43 -4.57
C THR A 593 31.23 60.18 -5.92
N GLU A 594 32.21 61.05 -6.19
CA GLU A 594 33.57 60.87 -6.72
C GLU A 594 33.94 59.88 -7.87
N ASN A 595 34.24 60.47 -9.05
CA ASN A 595 35.55 60.59 -9.77
C ASN A 595 36.48 59.36 -10.04
N PRO A 596 37.54 59.48 -10.88
CA PRO A 596 37.81 60.37 -12.04
C PRO A 596 38.38 59.61 -13.29
N SER A 597 38.50 60.28 -14.45
CA SER A 597 39.78 60.45 -15.21
C SER A 597 39.56 61.11 -16.59
N ASP A 598 40.21 62.26 -16.70
CA ASP A 598 40.46 63.20 -17.80
C ASP A 598 41.53 62.69 -18.82
N PRO A 599 42.06 63.44 -19.84
CA PRO A 599 41.64 64.76 -20.40
C PRO A 599 41.90 65.01 -21.94
N VAL A 600 41.60 66.26 -22.35
CA VAL A 600 42.19 67.18 -23.40
C VAL A 600 42.18 66.80 -24.91
N THR A 601 42.05 67.71 -25.89
CA THR A 601 42.40 69.15 -25.97
C THR A 601 41.65 69.88 -27.11
N SER A 602 41.59 71.20 -26.93
CA SER A 602 41.03 72.33 -27.69
C SER A 602 41.88 72.83 -28.87
N GLU A 603 41.28 73.66 -29.74
CA GLU A 603 41.78 74.93 -30.36
C GLU A 603 40.85 75.24 -31.57
N GLU A 604 39.96 76.23 -31.55
CA GLU A 604 40.13 77.69 -31.55
C GLU A 604 40.78 78.23 -32.84
N ILE A 605 40.07 79.12 -33.57
CA ILE A 605 40.49 80.49 -33.93
C ILE A 605 39.52 81.09 -34.99
N ASN A 606 39.06 82.28 -34.64
CA ASN A 606 38.22 83.26 -35.32
C ASN A 606 39.14 84.18 -36.20
N PRO A 607 38.77 85.40 -36.63
CA PRO A 607 37.84 85.79 -37.69
C PRO A 607 38.43 86.87 -38.64
N ASP A 608 37.52 87.48 -39.41
CA ASP A 608 37.45 88.89 -39.79
C ASP A 608 38.19 89.47 -41.02
N ASP A 609 37.35 90.14 -41.81
CA ASP A 609 37.44 91.53 -42.31
C ASP A 609 37.33 91.66 -43.84
N VAL A 610 36.68 92.66 -44.46
CA VAL A 610 35.60 93.63 -44.15
C VAL A 610 35.44 94.47 -45.45
N GLN A 611 34.28 95.15 -45.59
CA GLN A 611 33.99 96.33 -46.45
C GLN A 611 33.64 96.10 -47.95
N GLN A 612 32.36 96.33 -48.35
CA GLN A 612 31.68 97.63 -48.69
C GLN A 612 32.19 98.21 -50.03
N ASP A 613 31.39 98.72 -50.98
CA ASP A 613 29.98 99.12 -50.95
C ASP A 613 29.42 99.30 -52.39
N HIS A 614 28.08 99.37 -52.43
CA HIS A 614 27.23 100.14 -53.35
C HIS A 614 26.92 99.70 -54.81
N SER A 615 25.67 99.23 -54.92
CA SER A 615 24.54 99.86 -55.65
C SER A 615 24.33 99.54 -57.14
N GLY A 616 23.09 99.16 -57.48
CA GLY A 616 22.60 99.19 -58.85
C GLY A 616 21.49 98.18 -59.13
N SER A 617 20.27 98.55 -58.75
CA SER A 617 19.00 97.87 -59.00
C SER A 617 18.77 97.53 -60.48
N SER A 618 18.10 96.41 -60.77
CA SER A 618 17.16 96.26 -61.90
C SER A 618 16.34 94.98 -61.76
N GLU A 619 15.02 95.14 -61.81
CA GLU A 619 13.99 94.09 -61.80
C GLU A 619 14.12 93.12 -62.99
N SER A 620 13.79 91.85 -62.76
CA SER A 620 13.55 90.87 -63.82
C SER A 620 12.43 89.93 -63.40
N ALA A 621 11.40 89.86 -64.25
CA ALA A 621 10.19 89.06 -64.14
C ALA A 621 10.44 87.58 -63.81
N ALA A 622 9.68 87.05 -62.85
CA ALA A 622 9.71 85.65 -62.45
C ALA A 622 8.96 84.79 -63.47
N SER A 623 9.71 83.97 -64.21
CA SER A 623 9.20 82.80 -64.92
C SER A 623 8.93 81.69 -63.89
N GLY A 624 7.73 81.12 -63.88
CA GLY A 624 7.42 79.95 -63.04
C GLY A 624 8.38 78.80 -63.33
N GLN A 625 8.92 78.20 -62.28
CA GLN A 625 9.86 77.09 -62.40
C GLN A 625 9.06 75.78 -62.48
N ILE A 626 9.26 75.03 -63.57
CA ILE A 626 8.67 73.69 -63.72
C ILE A 626 9.43 72.76 -62.78
N THR A 627 8.75 72.26 -61.75
CA THR A 627 9.33 71.39 -60.72
C THR A 627 8.67 70.00 -60.79
N LYS A 628 9.45 68.95 -60.52
CA LYS A 628 8.90 67.60 -60.35
C LYS A 628 8.34 67.48 -58.94
N VAL A 629 7.07 67.13 -58.83
CA VAL A 629 6.39 66.90 -57.55
C VAL A 629 6.00 65.42 -57.43
N PRO A 630 6.14 64.81 -56.25
CA PRO A 630 5.75 63.41 -56.03
C PRO A 630 4.23 63.27 -56.11
N VAL A 631 3.79 62.15 -56.69
CA VAL A 631 2.38 61.74 -56.79
C VAL A 631 2.10 60.69 -55.73
N ILE A 632 1.15 60.97 -54.86
CA ILE A 632 0.73 60.06 -53.80
C ILE A 632 -0.62 59.48 -54.18
N GLN A 633 -0.69 58.16 -54.23
CA GLN A 633 -1.95 57.46 -54.40
C GLN A 633 -2.67 57.45 -53.05
N VAL A 634 -3.75 58.21 -52.94
CA VAL A 634 -4.54 58.36 -51.72
C VAL A 634 -5.61 57.27 -51.66
N GLU A 635 -5.65 56.60 -50.53
CA GLU A 635 -6.60 55.52 -50.24
C GLU A 635 -7.78 56.03 -49.40
N SER A 636 -7.53 56.96 -48.46
CA SER A 636 -8.57 57.55 -47.62
C SER A 636 -8.22 58.96 -47.11
N ILE A 637 -9.26 59.69 -46.69
CA ILE A 637 -9.18 61.00 -46.02
C ILE A 637 -9.81 60.84 -44.64
N GLU A 638 -9.14 61.35 -43.60
CA GLU A 638 -9.63 61.44 -42.21
C GLU A 638 -10.42 62.72 -41.95
#